data_AF-E2BKA5-F1
#
_entry.id   AF-E2BKA5-F1
#
_cell.length_a   1.000
_cell.length_b   1.000
_cell.length_c   1.000
_cell.angle_alpha   90.00
_cell.angle_beta   90.00
_cell.angle_gamma   90.00
#
_symmetry.space_group_name_H-M   'P 1'
#
loop_
_entity.id
_entity.type
_entity.pdbx_description
1 polymer ?
#
loop_
_entity_poly.entity_id
_entity_poly.type
_entity_poly.pdbx_seq_one_letter_code
_entity_poly.pdbx_strand_id
1 'polypeptide(L)'
;METREMRVMRFTLSILALAGCWRPFSWTSLVKHVLYNIYTLLVISVLYSFTFSQFMEIVLNVSNPNDFTNILYTMMAMIVACCKVLSMWMNHESFVVLIRKLNEGTFRPLVPAEREIRRKCDETIRNNAMCYAILIEITCAGNVLVSLLTNFRNRKLTFPEWVPYDYSPYVIYCLTYTYQYVSVITASFVNVACDSFIVGFLLHVCCQISILNYRLKNITSHNTLNYCVRHHYDIIVYARMVNTRFTGIILFQFVTSTFVICSNLYQLTKTTIGMYHIALITYTFCVMAQIFLYCWFGNKLKVTTRLFLIKRSLEMRVLRLTLRIVMFAGCFRPLSWLSRFKRTAYNIYRTLIITFLYTFATLQFMDIVLKVDNPDDFTDNLYMMLNVSVSGYKLFIMWVNYEDIVTIIKSLTEEPLKPLDPGEMEIRCKFDSLIRANTLRYALLIETSWTCTGLTSLLVDFRQGRLTYREWVPYDYYASYALFFVTYAHQFLSTFYCATVNVACDTLICGLLMHVCCQMEILEYRLKKISQQDDLSYCIRHHNSIFQFARAVNEGFARIIEFQFVTSTLIICSNLFQLSKSTMGANNIALVVYTCCMLTEIFIYCWFGNRVKSKSLQLADSVFQLHWLPLNNSVKKSLLIIMKRATVPIEIVTAYILPLNLDSFVAFMNIILNVENSDEFTDALYMMLTVLVAAYKQTFMLLDRGNITMIIDQLTVRPFAPCESHEVTIRRKFDKMIQSNVLRYLILVTMSITSILMTSFFTELTKRNLTYKAWVPFDYSSSNVVFLLVYTHQLIGMSTSGIVNVACESLICGFLLHICCQLEILEYRLTKISRDHDVLGDCVYHHNRIFTYAYEVNNMFAKIIAIQFAVSMLVVCSNLYRIAMAEDYMSIVPLMFYTSAILAQIFIYCWFGNEVKLKSLHVMNSIYEMAWPALSNDNQKALLLVMKRTMVPVEFSSAYIITMNLDSFVAVGII
;
A
#
# COMPACT_ATOMS: atom_id res chain seq x y z
N MET A 1 21.54 -21.48 55.99
CA MET A 1 22.50 -20.49 55.46
C MET A 1 22.12 -19.98 54.06
N GLU A 2 20.85 -20.13 53.63
CA GLU A 2 20.37 -19.86 52.26
C GLU A 2 19.72 -18.48 52.04
N THR A 3 19.66 -17.62 53.06
CA THR A 3 18.83 -16.40 53.02
C THR A 3 19.58 -15.11 52.66
N ARG A 4 20.89 -15.15 52.36
CA ARG A 4 21.70 -13.94 52.09
C ARG A 4 21.95 -13.59 50.60
N GLU A 5 21.62 -14.45 49.64
CA GLU A 5 22.05 -14.28 48.23
C GLU A 5 20.96 -13.94 47.18
N MET A 6 19.68 -13.80 47.52
CA MET A 6 18.67 -13.31 46.54
C MET A 6 18.46 -11.80 46.63
N ARG A 7 19.26 -11.04 45.87
CA ARG A 7 19.23 -9.57 45.80
C ARG A 7 18.55 -9.01 44.53
N VAL A 8 17.96 -9.87 43.70
CA VAL A 8 17.45 -9.53 42.36
C VAL A 8 15.93 -9.34 42.39
N MET A 9 15.42 -8.32 41.69
CA MET A 9 13.98 -7.96 41.59
C MET A 9 13.22 -7.74 42.92
N ARG A 10 13.90 -7.28 43.98
CA ARG A 10 13.29 -7.12 45.32
C ARG A 10 12.01 -6.29 45.32
N PHE A 11 12.03 -5.11 44.69
CA PHE A 11 10.88 -4.21 44.67
C PHE A 11 9.66 -4.84 43.97
N THR A 12 9.89 -5.49 42.82
CA THR A 12 8.84 -6.17 42.05
C THR A 12 8.24 -7.35 42.81
N LEU A 13 9.06 -8.13 43.52
CA LEU A 13 8.61 -9.23 44.39
C LEU A 13 7.83 -8.71 45.61
N SER A 14 8.16 -7.54 46.14
CA SER A 14 7.39 -6.90 47.22
C SER A 14 6.00 -6.46 46.75
N ILE A 15 5.88 -5.87 45.55
CA ILE A 15 4.57 -5.52 44.98
C ILE A 15 3.73 -6.78 44.71
N LEU A 16 4.33 -7.84 44.18
CA LEU A 16 3.65 -9.13 44.00
C LEU A 16 3.18 -9.74 45.32
N ALA A 17 3.94 -9.56 46.40
CA ALA A 17 3.53 -10.02 47.72
C ALA A 17 2.32 -9.27 48.26
N LEU A 18 2.28 -7.95 48.07
CA LEU A 18 1.14 -7.09 48.40
C LEU A 18 -0.09 -7.41 47.55
N ALA A 19 0.08 -7.77 46.28
CA ALA A 19 -1.01 -8.16 45.38
C ALA A 19 -1.54 -9.59 45.62
N GLY A 20 -1.08 -10.29 46.67
CA GLY A 20 -1.47 -11.67 46.97
C GLY A 20 -0.94 -12.72 45.99
N CYS A 21 -0.02 -12.36 45.09
CA CYS A 21 0.46 -13.21 43.99
C CYS A 21 1.79 -13.93 44.29
N TRP A 22 2.54 -13.53 45.33
CA TRP A 22 3.88 -14.07 45.58
C TRP A 22 4.27 -14.06 47.05
N ARG A 23 4.54 -15.24 47.61
CA ARG A 23 4.99 -15.36 49.00
C ARG A 23 6.46 -14.91 49.15
N PRO A 24 6.77 -13.97 50.07
CA PRO A 24 8.14 -13.54 50.32
C PRO A 24 9.03 -14.68 50.85
N PHE A 25 10.25 -14.80 50.32
CA PHE A 25 11.23 -15.81 50.74
C PHE A 25 11.74 -15.63 52.19
N SER A 26 11.56 -14.44 52.77
CA SER A 26 11.97 -14.14 54.15
C SER A 26 11.01 -14.71 55.21
N TRP A 27 9.83 -15.19 54.80
CA TRP A 27 8.81 -15.69 55.72
C TRP A 27 8.93 -17.22 55.81
N THR A 28 9.63 -17.70 56.83
CA THR A 28 9.93 -19.12 57.03
C THR A 28 9.02 -19.83 58.04
N SER A 29 8.18 -19.10 58.79
CA SER A 29 7.30 -19.72 59.78
C SER A 29 6.02 -20.31 59.16
N LEU A 30 5.62 -21.49 59.64
CA LEU A 30 4.44 -22.22 59.18
C LEU A 30 3.15 -21.38 59.29
N VAL A 31 3.00 -20.63 60.39
CA VAL A 31 1.85 -19.74 60.63
C VAL A 31 1.76 -18.65 59.56
N LYS A 32 2.88 -18.02 59.19
CA LYS A 32 2.90 -17.00 58.12
C LYS A 32 2.60 -17.58 56.75
N HIS A 33 2.97 -18.84 56.50
CA HIS A 33 2.63 -19.55 55.26
C HIS A 33 1.14 -19.79 55.14
N VAL A 34 0.50 -20.30 56.19
CA VAL A 34 -0.94 -20.57 56.20
C VAL A 34 -1.73 -19.27 56.07
N LEU A 35 -1.38 -18.23 56.84
CA LEU A 35 -2.05 -16.93 56.76
C LEU A 35 -1.93 -16.29 55.37
N TYR A 36 -0.76 -16.36 54.73
CA TYR A 36 -0.59 -15.82 53.38
C TYR A 36 -1.36 -16.61 52.33
N ASN A 37 -1.42 -17.95 52.44
CA ASN A 37 -2.22 -18.77 51.53
C ASN A 37 -3.72 -18.47 51.66
N ILE A 38 -4.22 -18.26 52.89
CA ILE A 38 -5.60 -17.81 53.13
C ILE A 38 -5.83 -16.44 52.48
N TYR A 39 -4.89 -15.50 52.65
CA TYR A 39 -4.96 -14.19 52.01
C TYR A 39 -4.99 -14.27 50.48
N THR A 40 -4.13 -15.09 49.86
CA THR A 40 -4.13 -15.31 48.40
C THR A 40 -5.46 -15.93 47.93
N LEU A 41 -6.02 -16.89 48.67
CA LEU A 41 -7.31 -17.48 48.35
C LEU A 41 -8.46 -16.46 48.46
N LEU A 42 -8.42 -15.57 49.44
CA LEU A 42 -9.37 -14.46 49.57
C LEU A 42 -9.26 -13.49 48.38
N VAL A 43 -8.05 -13.10 47.98
CA VAL A 43 -7.80 -12.24 46.81
C VAL A 43 -8.35 -12.88 45.53
N ILE A 44 -8.07 -14.17 45.30
CA ILE A 44 -8.63 -14.91 44.16
C ILE A 44 -10.15 -14.95 44.23
N SER A 45 -10.72 -15.28 45.39
CA SER A 45 -12.17 -15.36 45.59
C SER A 45 -12.87 -14.03 45.27
N VAL A 46 -12.33 -12.89 45.75
CA VAL A 46 -12.87 -11.56 45.48
C VAL A 46 -12.84 -11.23 43.99
N LEU A 47 -11.72 -11.49 43.30
CA LEU A 47 -11.60 -11.21 41.86
C LEU A 47 -12.57 -12.06 41.00
N TYR A 48 -12.66 -13.36 41.29
CA TYR A 48 -13.52 -14.26 40.53
C TYR A 48 -15.00 -14.03 40.83
N SER A 49 -15.37 -13.75 42.09
CA SER A 49 -16.76 -13.43 42.44
C SER A 49 -17.24 -12.15 41.76
N PHE A 50 -16.44 -11.08 41.74
CA PHE A 50 -16.82 -9.84 41.08
C PHE A 50 -16.92 -10.01 39.56
N THR A 51 -15.99 -10.75 38.96
CA THR A 51 -16.03 -11.07 37.52
C THR A 51 -17.29 -11.88 37.16
N PHE A 52 -17.68 -12.81 38.03
CA PHE A 52 -18.89 -13.60 37.85
C PHE A 52 -20.16 -12.75 37.97
N SER A 53 -20.24 -11.83 38.94
CA SER A 53 -21.36 -10.89 39.08
C SER A 53 -21.53 -10.00 37.84
N GLN A 54 -20.42 -9.53 37.26
CA GLN A 54 -20.43 -8.77 36.00
C GLN A 54 -20.90 -9.62 34.81
N PHE A 55 -20.46 -10.88 34.73
CA PHE A 55 -20.92 -11.80 33.69
C PHE A 55 -22.43 -12.07 33.79
N MET A 56 -22.94 -12.31 35.00
CA MET A 56 -24.36 -12.53 35.23
C MET A 56 -25.21 -11.31 34.90
N GLU A 57 -24.71 -10.09 35.17
CA GLU A 57 -25.38 -8.85 34.76
C GLU A 57 -25.57 -8.76 33.24
N ILE A 58 -24.53 -9.10 32.47
CA ILE A 58 -24.60 -9.16 31.00
C ILE A 58 -25.65 -10.15 30.53
N VAL A 59 -25.71 -11.33 31.15
CA VAL A 59 -26.61 -12.41 30.71
C VAL A 59 -28.06 -12.12 31.07
N LEU A 60 -28.32 -11.52 32.22
CA LEU A 60 -29.68 -11.41 32.78
C LEU A 60 -30.34 -10.05 32.56
N ASN A 61 -29.57 -8.96 32.59
CA ASN A 61 -30.12 -7.60 32.74
C ASN A 61 -29.85 -6.68 31.54
N VAL A 62 -28.93 -7.04 30.64
CA VAL A 62 -28.55 -6.19 29.51
C VAL A 62 -29.50 -6.38 28.33
N SER A 63 -30.23 -5.32 28.01
CA SER A 63 -31.10 -5.22 26.82
C SER A 63 -30.59 -4.21 25.78
N ASN A 64 -29.74 -3.26 26.18
CA ASN A 64 -29.24 -2.20 25.32
C ASN A 64 -27.74 -2.40 24.97
N PRO A 65 -27.33 -2.08 23.73
CA PRO A 65 -25.94 -2.22 23.30
C PRO A 65 -24.98 -1.28 24.05
N ASN A 66 -25.45 -0.13 24.54
CA ASN A 66 -24.61 0.79 25.32
C ASN A 66 -24.27 0.21 26.71
N ASP A 67 -25.26 -0.38 27.39
CA ASP A 67 -25.08 -1.02 28.69
C ASP A 67 -24.21 -2.28 28.56
N PHE A 68 -24.41 -3.03 27.45
CA PHE A 68 -23.54 -4.14 27.08
C PHE A 68 -22.08 -3.72 26.99
N THR A 69 -21.77 -2.66 26.24
CA THR A 69 -20.37 -2.20 26.09
C THR A 69 -19.78 -1.69 27.41
N ASN A 70 -20.58 -1.04 28.27
CA ASN A 70 -20.18 -0.53 29.59
C ASN A 70 -19.80 -1.64 30.59
N ILE A 71 -20.60 -2.70 30.64
CA ILE A 71 -20.35 -3.81 31.56
C ILE A 71 -19.24 -4.72 31.00
N LEU A 72 -19.22 -4.93 29.69
CA LEU A 72 -18.24 -5.79 29.01
C LEU A 72 -16.81 -5.25 29.12
N TYR A 73 -16.56 -3.93 29.05
CA TYR A 73 -15.18 -3.42 29.22
C TYR A 73 -14.66 -3.67 30.64
N THR A 74 -15.50 -3.47 31.67
CA THR A 74 -15.12 -3.67 33.07
C THR A 74 -14.87 -5.14 33.33
N MET A 75 -15.75 -6.02 32.83
CA MET A 75 -15.59 -7.47 32.94
C MET A 75 -14.29 -7.94 32.29
N MET A 76 -13.98 -7.47 31.08
CA MET A 76 -12.76 -7.83 30.36
C MET A 76 -11.49 -7.42 31.11
N ALA A 77 -11.47 -6.23 31.73
CA ALA A 77 -10.36 -5.79 32.56
C ALA A 77 -10.15 -6.68 33.81
N MET A 78 -11.25 -7.16 34.41
CA MET A 78 -11.20 -8.07 35.57
C MET A 78 -10.77 -9.50 35.19
N ILE A 79 -11.21 -10.00 34.03
CA ILE A 79 -10.78 -11.31 33.52
C ILE A 79 -9.25 -11.34 33.34
N VAL A 80 -8.64 -10.26 32.86
CA VAL A 80 -7.17 -10.16 32.73
C VAL A 80 -6.47 -10.31 34.08
N ALA A 81 -6.97 -9.64 35.13
CA ALA A 81 -6.43 -9.80 36.47
C ALA A 81 -6.58 -11.25 36.96
N CYS A 82 -7.75 -11.87 36.76
CA CYS A 82 -8.00 -13.27 37.11
C CYS A 82 -7.03 -14.24 36.42
N CYS A 83 -6.80 -14.07 35.12
CA CYS A 83 -5.86 -14.87 34.34
C CYS A 83 -4.42 -14.68 34.81
N LYS A 84 -4.02 -13.46 35.17
CA LYS A 84 -2.67 -13.16 35.68
C LYS A 84 -2.43 -13.82 37.05
N VAL A 85 -3.35 -13.68 38.01
CA VAL A 85 -3.21 -14.34 39.32
C VAL A 85 -3.14 -15.86 39.16
N LEU A 86 -4.04 -16.43 38.35
CA LEU A 86 -4.06 -17.87 38.10
C LEU A 86 -2.74 -18.36 37.48
N SER A 87 -2.23 -17.63 36.48
CA SER A 87 -0.97 -17.98 35.82
C SER A 87 0.24 -17.86 36.75
N MET A 88 0.26 -16.83 37.62
CA MET A 88 1.29 -16.67 38.65
C MET A 88 1.27 -17.82 39.66
N TRP A 89 0.08 -18.27 40.05
CA TRP A 89 -0.09 -19.38 40.98
C TRP A 89 0.32 -20.72 40.35
N MET A 90 -0.16 -21.03 39.15
CA MET A 90 0.17 -22.28 38.44
C MET A 90 1.66 -22.42 38.09
N ASN A 91 2.33 -21.31 37.77
CA ASN A 91 3.73 -21.31 37.34
C ASN A 91 4.72 -20.91 38.44
N HIS A 92 4.29 -20.82 39.71
CA HIS A 92 5.10 -20.34 40.83
C HIS A 92 6.50 -20.98 40.88
N GLU A 93 6.59 -22.31 40.91
CA GLU A 93 7.87 -23.04 40.98
C GLU A 93 8.77 -22.75 39.78
N SER A 94 8.18 -22.61 38.58
CA SER A 94 8.94 -22.27 37.37
C SER A 94 9.55 -20.87 37.46
N PHE A 95 8.83 -19.91 38.03
CA PHE A 95 9.36 -18.56 38.25
C PHE A 95 10.44 -18.52 39.34
N VAL A 96 10.31 -19.32 40.40
CA VAL A 96 11.36 -19.46 41.43
C VAL A 96 12.66 -19.97 40.80
N VAL A 97 12.58 -20.98 39.92
CA VAL A 97 13.75 -21.49 39.18
C VAL A 97 14.38 -20.41 38.29
N LEU A 98 13.56 -19.60 37.59
CA LEU A 98 14.04 -18.50 36.77
C LEU A 98 14.74 -17.40 37.58
N ILE A 99 14.25 -17.09 38.77
CA ILE A 99 14.88 -16.10 39.68
C ILE A 99 16.21 -16.65 40.21
N ARG A 100 16.23 -17.92 40.61
CA ARG A 100 17.43 -18.58 41.15
C ARG A 100 18.57 -18.60 40.11
N LYS A 101 18.25 -18.94 38.85
CA LYS A 101 19.22 -18.92 37.74
C LYS A 101 19.92 -17.56 37.54
N LEU A 102 19.31 -16.43 37.92
CA LEU A 102 19.95 -15.10 37.79
C LEU A 102 21.09 -14.86 38.79
N ASN A 103 21.15 -15.65 39.87
CA ASN A 103 22.17 -15.54 40.91
C ASN A 103 23.25 -16.63 40.82
N GLU A 104 23.06 -17.64 39.98
CA GLU A 104 23.92 -18.82 39.87
C GLU A 104 24.69 -18.89 38.54
N GLY A 105 25.73 -19.71 38.51
CA GLY A 105 26.43 -20.09 37.27
C GLY A 105 27.00 -18.93 36.46
N THR A 106 26.82 -19.00 35.13
CA THR A 106 27.32 -18.00 34.17
C THR A 106 26.67 -16.62 34.33
N PHE A 107 25.54 -16.54 35.02
CA PHE A 107 24.83 -15.29 35.27
C PHE A 107 25.30 -14.58 36.51
N ARG A 108 26.24 -15.09 37.30
CA ARG A 108 26.80 -14.35 38.44
C ARG A 108 27.81 -13.28 37.95
N PRO A 109 27.75 -12.02 38.46
CA PRO A 109 28.71 -10.99 38.09
C PRO A 109 29.99 -11.17 38.92
N LEU A 110 31.14 -11.31 38.25
CA LEU A 110 32.40 -11.66 38.88
C LEU A 110 33.21 -10.41 39.24
N VAL A 111 33.34 -9.48 38.29
CA VAL A 111 34.17 -8.28 38.42
C VAL A 111 33.35 -7.02 38.77
N PRO A 112 33.98 -5.97 39.35
CA PRO A 112 33.29 -4.74 39.74
C PRO A 112 32.49 -4.08 38.60
N ALA A 113 33.02 -4.08 37.37
CA ALA A 113 32.33 -3.53 36.20
C ALA A 113 31.03 -4.28 35.86
N GLU A 114 30.99 -5.61 36.02
CA GLU A 114 29.78 -6.40 35.81
C GLU A 114 28.74 -6.15 36.91
N ARG A 115 29.20 -5.94 38.15
CA ARG A 115 28.32 -5.56 39.27
C ARG A 115 27.70 -4.19 39.04
N GLU A 116 28.45 -3.25 38.47
CA GLU A 116 27.94 -1.92 38.13
C GLU A 116 26.91 -1.97 37.00
N ILE A 117 27.14 -2.79 35.95
CA ILE A 117 26.14 -3.03 34.89
C ILE A 117 24.84 -3.61 35.49
N ARG A 118 24.96 -4.57 36.42
CA ARG A 118 23.80 -5.14 37.12
C ARG A 118 23.07 -4.10 37.96
N ARG A 119 23.79 -3.32 38.76
CA ARG A 119 23.22 -2.29 39.62
C ARG A 119 22.39 -1.28 38.82
N LYS A 120 22.93 -0.78 37.70
CA LYS A 120 22.20 0.13 36.80
C LYS A 120 20.93 -0.50 36.23
N CYS A 121 20.98 -1.80 35.88
CA CYS A 121 19.79 -2.50 35.40
C CYS A 121 18.74 -2.65 36.51
N ASP A 122 19.14 -3.02 37.72
CA ASP A 122 18.24 -3.17 38.87
C ASP A 122 17.58 -1.83 39.24
N GLU A 123 18.32 -0.72 39.18
CA GLU A 123 17.78 0.63 39.35
C GLU A 123 16.75 0.98 38.28
N THR A 124 17.05 0.63 37.02
CA THR A 124 16.11 0.83 35.91
C THR A 124 14.82 0.02 36.11
N ILE A 125 14.93 -1.26 36.50
CA ILE A 125 13.77 -2.11 36.78
C ILE A 125 12.92 -1.52 37.92
N ARG A 126 13.56 -1.10 39.01
CA ARG A 126 12.89 -0.49 40.16
C ARG A 126 12.18 0.80 39.79
N ASN A 127 12.86 1.72 39.11
CA ASN A 127 12.29 3.01 38.73
C ASN A 127 11.09 2.85 37.78
N ASN A 128 11.19 1.94 36.80
CA ASN A 128 10.08 1.66 35.90
C ASN A 128 8.87 1.09 36.63
N ALA A 129 9.09 0.11 37.53
CA ALA A 129 8.01 -0.47 38.32
C ALA A 129 7.36 0.58 39.26
N MET A 130 8.15 1.48 39.85
CA MET A 130 7.64 2.56 40.69
C MET A 130 6.79 3.55 39.89
N CYS A 131 7.30 4.06 38.76
CA CYS A 131 6.56 5.01 37.92
C CYS A 131 5.24 4.41 37.41
N TYR A 132 5.27 3.14 37.00
CA TYR A 132 4.09 2.44 36.52
C TYR A 132 3.05 2.20 37.62
N ALA A 133 3.48 1.82 38.83
CA ALA A 133 2.60 1.69 39.98
C ALA A 133 1.94 3.03 40.35
N ILE A 134 2.72 4.11 40.45
CA ILE A 134 2.21 5.45 40.78
C ILE A 134 1.15 5.90 39.76
N LEU A 135 1.40 5.71 38.47
CA LEU A 135 0.45 6.09 37.41
C LEU A 135 -0.91 5.37 37.57
N ILE A 136 -0.89 4.07 37.84
CA ILE A 136 -2.11 3.27 37.97
C ILE A 136 -2.85 3.60 39.27
N GLU A 137 -2.14 3.75 40.38
CA GLU A 137 -2.76 4.08 41.67
C GLU A 137 -3.39 5.48 41.67
N ILE A 138 -2.75 6.48 41.06
CA ILE A 138 -3.35 7.82 40.88
C ILE A 138 -4.64 7.73 40.07
N THR A 139 -4.66 6.91 39.02
CA THR A 139 -5.84 6.73 38.17
C THR A 139 -6.97 6.02 38.91
N CYS A 140 -6.63 4.99 39.71
CA CYS A 140 -7.60 4.28 40.54
C CYS A 140 -8.19 5.22 41.61
N ALA A 141 -7.35 6.00 42.30
CA ALA A 141 -7.79 6.97 43.28
C ALA A 141 -8.69 8.07 42.66
N GLY A 142 -8.35 8.54 41.46
CA GLY A 142 -9.17 9.48 40.70
C GLY A 142 -10.55 8.92 40.37
N ASN A 143 -10.63 7.66 39.93
CA ASN A 143 -11.91 6.98 39.63
C ASN A 143 -12.77 6.77 40.88
N VAL A 144 -12.16 6.41 42.02
CA VAL A 144 -12.87 6.31 43.32
C VAL A 144 -13.45 7.68 43.70
N LEU A 145 -12.65 8.74 43.59
CA LEU A 145 -13.06 10.10 43.95
C LEU A 145 -14.22 10.60 43.07
N VAL A 146 -14.11 10.44 41.75
CA VAL A 146 -15.17 10.83 40.80
C VAL A 146 -16.47 10.09 41.12
N SER A 147 -16.40 8.80 41.43
CA SER A 147 -17.58 8.02 41.76
C SER A 147 -18.21 8.39 43.10
N LEU A 148 -17.41 8.69 44.12
CA LEU A 148 -17.93 9.17 45.41
C LEU A 148 -18.72 10.48 45.22
N LEU A 149 -18.24 11.36 44.35
CA LEU A 149 -18.88 12.65 44.07
C LEU A 149 -20.14 12.53 43.20
N THR A 150 -20.27 11.47 42.41
CA THR A 150 -21.35 11.29 41.41
C THR A 150 -22.29 10.13 41.75
N ASN A 151 -21.82 8.89 41.63
CA ASN A 151 -22.62 7.67 41.77
C ASN A 151 -23.03 7.42 43.21
N PHE A 152 -22.10 7.55 44.16
CA PHE A 152 -22.39 7.31 45.58
C PHE A 152 -23.43 8.29 46.12
N ARG A 153 -23.30 9.57 45.77
CA ARG A 153 -24.27 10.62 46.11
C ARG A 153 -25.68 10.32 45.57
N ASN A 154 -25.77 9.68 44.40
CA ASN A 154 -27.01 9.34 43.74
C ASN A 154 -27.54 7.93 44.05
N ARG A 155 -26.94 7.21 45.02
CA ARG A 155 -27.27 5.81 45.37
C ARG A 155 -27.25 4.86 44.16
N LYS A 156 -26.30 5.06 43.25
CA LYS A 156 -26.07 4.18 42.10
C LYS A 156 -24.73 3.47 42.28
N LEU A 157 -24.70 2.18 41.99
CA LEU A 157 -23.45 1.42 41.91
C LEU A 157 -22.62 1.96 40.73
N THR A 158 -21.30 1.99 40.91
CA THR A 158 -20.37 2.48 39.88
C THR A 158 -20.31 1.53 38.70
N PHE A 159 -20.23 0.23 39.01
CA PHE A 159 -20.20 -0.84 38.04
C PHE A 159 -21.51 -1.60 38.18
N PRO A 160 -22.39 -1.60 37.17
CA PRO A 160 -23.59 -2.42 37.20
C PRO A 160 -23.19 -3.89 37.38
N GLU A 161 -23.76 -4.57 38.38
CA GLU A 161 -23.45 -5.97 38.67
C GLU A 161 -24.69 -6.68 39.18
N TRP A 162 -24.76 -7.98 38.89
CA TRP A 162 -25.83 -8.83 39.40
C TRP A 162 -25.41 -9.39 40.75
N VAL A 163 -26.25 -9.15 41.76
CA VAL A 163 -26.11 -9.75 43.10
C VAL A 163 -27.37 -10.53 43.47
N PRO A 164 -27.24 -11.68 44.17
CA PRO A 164 -28.37 -12.54 44.51
C PRO A 164 -29.24 -12.01 45.67
N TYR A 165 -29.07 -10.74 46.05
CA TYR A 165 -29.76 -10.09 47.18
C TYR A 165 -30.13 -8.65 46.83
N ASP A 166 -31.19 -8.14 47.44
CA ASP A 166 -31.61 -6.75 47.26
C ASP A 166 -30.69 -5.80 48.06
N TYR A 167 -30.04 -4.88 47.35
CA TYR A 167 -29.15 -3.87 47.92
C TYR A 167 -29.84 -2.51 48.14
N SER A 168 -31.17 -2.43 48.00
CA SER A 168 -31.96 -1.22 48.31
C SER A 168 -31.72 -0.66 49.73
N PRO A 169 -31.54 -1.49 50.79
CA PRO A 169 -31.18 -0.99 52.12
C PRO A 169 -29.79 -0.33 52.15
N TYR A 170 -29.67 0.85 52.78
CA TYR A 170 -28.44 1.66 52.78
C TYR A 170 -27.18 0.92 53.27
N VAL A 171 -27.31 0.07 54.30
CA VAL A 171 -26.19 -0.71 54.83
C VAL A 171 -25.71 -1.74 53.81
N ILE A 172 -26.63 -2.42 53.14
CA ILE A 172 -26.30 -3.43 52.12
C ILE A 172 -25.69 -2.74 50.89
N TYR A 173 -26.26 -1.61 50.44
CA TYR A 173 -25.67 -0.78 49.39
C TYR A 173 -24.21 -0.38 49.70
N CYS A 174 -23.93 0.09 50.92
CA CYS A 174 -22.57 0.46 51.33
C CYS A 174 -21.61 -0.74 51.32
N LEU A 175 -22.07 -1.91 51.75
CA LEU A 175 -21.27 -3.14 51.72
C LEU A 175 -20.99 -3.59 50.28
N THR A 176 -21.98 -3.53 49.38
CA THR A 176 -21.81 -3.86 47.97
C THR A 176 -20.88 -2.86 47.28
N TYR A 177 -21.09 -1.55 47.48
CA TYR A 177 -20.23 -0.50 46.93
C TYR A 177 -18.76 -0.64 47.38
N THR A 178 -18.53 -0.93 48.67
CA THR A 178 -17.16 -1.16 49.18
C THR A 178 -16.55 -2.43 48.59
N TYR A 179 -17.32 -3.51 48.44
CA TYR A 179 -16.88 -4.72 47.76
C TYR A 179 -16.45 -4.48 46.30
N GLN A 180 -17.20 -3.68 45.53
CA GLN A 180 -16.82 -3.32 44.15
C GLN A 180 -15.44 -2.67 44.09
N TYR A 181 -15.20 -1.68 44.96
CA TYR A 181 -13.93 -0.96 44.98
C TYR A 181 -12.77 -1.78 45.51
N VAL A 182 -13.00 -2.62 46.52
CA VAL A 182 -11.98 -3.59 46.98
C VAL A 182 -11.59 -4.52 45.82
N SER A 183 -12.55 -4.97 45.02
CA SER A 183 -12.29 -5.84 43.86
C SER A 183 -11.48 -5.13 42.77
N VAL A 184 -11.84 -3.90 42.41
CA VAL A 184 -11.14 -3.12 41.38
C VAL A 184 -9.72 -2.72 41.82
N ILE A 185 -9.54 -2.29 43.07
CA ILE A 185 -8.22 -1.96 43.63
C ILE A 185 -7.34 -3.22 43.68
N THR A 186 -7.91 -4.36 44.09
CA THR A 186 -7.16 -5.63 44.10
C THR A 186 -6.72 -6.01 42.68
N ALA A 187 -7.59 -5.82 41.68
CA ALA A 187 -7.24 -6.07 40.28
C ALA A 187 -6.18 -5.10 39.74
N SER A 188 -6.18 -3.83 40.13
CA SER A 188 -5.15 -2.87 39.72
C SER A 188 -3.78 -3.28 40.26
N PHE A 189 -3.70 -3.64 41.54
CA PHE A 189 -2.47 -4.13 42.17
C PHE A 189 -1.92 -5.39 41.50
N VAL A 190 -2.78 -6.37 41.21
CA VAL A 190 -2.41 -7.59 40.48
C VAL A 190 -1.82 -7.26 39.11
N ASN A 191 -2.47 -6.38 38.36
CA ASN A 191 -2.03 -5.99 37.02
C ASN A 191 -0.65 -5.30 37.08
N VAL A 192 -0.48 -4.31 37.97
CA VAL A 192 0.79 -3.61 38.19
C VAL A 192 1.90 -4.59 38.54
N ALA A 193 1.63 -5.51 39.47
CA ALA A 193 2.60 -6.46 39.99
C ALA A 193 3.10 -7.42 38.91
N CYS A 194 2.16 -8.03 38.16
CA CYS A 194 2.48 -9.02 37.15
C CYS A 194 3.21 -8.40 35.95
N ASP A 195 2.78 -7.21 35.48
CA ASP A 195 3.42 -6.54 34.34
C ASP A 195 4.85 -6.10 34.67
N SER A 196 5.03 -5.54 35.87
CA SER A 196 6.36 -5.16 36.39
C SER A 196 7.28 -6.37 36.51
N PHE A 197 6.74 -7.55 36.86
CA PHE A 197 7.48 -8.80 36.96
C PHE A 197 7.95 -9.32 35.60
N ILE A 198 7.07 -9.31 34.61
CA ILE A 198 7.39 -9.69 33.22
C ILE A 198 8.49 -8.78 32.66
N VAL A 199 8.34 -7.46 32.83
CA VAL A 199 9.35 -6.48 32.39
C VAL A 199 10.68 -6.65 33.12
N GLY A 200 10.64 -6.97 34.42
CA GLY A 200 11.84 -7.29 35.20
C GLY A 200 12.67 -8.40 34.55
N PHE A 201 12.04 -9.51 34.16
CA PHE A 201 12.73 -10.59 33.46
C PHE A 201 13.30 -10.17 32.11
N LEU A 202 12.54 -9.45 31.29
CA LEU A 202 13.01 -8.98 29.97
C LEU A 202 14.23 -8.06 30.10
N LEU A 203 14.22 -7.16 31.07
CA LEU A 203 15.34 -6.27 31.37
C LEU A 203 16.55 -7.04 31.91
N HIS A 204 16.34 -8.10 32.70
CA HIS A 204 17.43 -8.98 33.12
C HIS A 204 18.09 -9.74 31.95
N VAL A 205 17.32 -10.16 30.94
CA VAL A 205 17.93 -10.71 29.71
C VAL A 205 18.79 -9.66 29.01
N CYS A 206 18.31 -8.41 28.90
CA CYS A 206 19.10 -7.30 28.36
C CYS A 206 20.39 -7.06 29.17
N CYS A 207 20.29 -7.10 30.50
CA CYS A 207 21.44 -6.97 31.40
C CYS A 207 22.48 -8.05 31.15
N GLN A 208 22.06 -9.31 31.00
CA GLN A 208 22.98 -10.43 30.75
C GLN A 208 23.67 -10.32 29.39
N ILE A 209 22.99 -9.80 28.36
CA ILE A 209 23.60 -9.53 27.05
C ILE A 209 24.64 -8.40 27.17
N SER A 210 24.37 -7.36 27.96
CA SER A 210 25.34 -6.29 28.23
C SER A 210 26.57 -6.78 29.00
N ILE A 211 26.38 -7.68 29.98
CA ILE A 211 27.47 -8.36 30.70
C ILE A 211 28.28 -9.23 29.73
N LEU A 212 27.60 -10.01 28.88
CA LEU A 212 28.27 -10.83 27.86
C LEU A 212 29.09 -9.98 26.89
N ASN A 213 28.58 -8.81 26.46
CA ASN A 213 29.31 -7.88 25.61
C ASN A 213 30.58 -7.35 26.31
N TYR A 214 30.48 -7.00 27.60
CA TYR A 214 31.65 -6.60 28.39
C TYR A 214 32.68 -7.74 28.47
N ARG A 215 32.25 -8.98 28.73
CA ARG A 215 33.13 -10.17 28.78
C ARG A 215 33.80 -10.46 27.43
N LEU A 216 33.07 -10.34 26.33
CA LEU A 216 33.62 -10.54 24.98
C LEU A 216 34.65 -9.48 24.57
N LYS A 217 34.56 -8.25 25.10
CA LYS A 217 35.57 -7.21 24.85
C LYS A 217 36.88 -7.46 25.58
N ASN A 218 36.85 -8.21 26.67
CA ASN A 218 37.99 -8.45 27.56
C ASN A 218 38.43 -9.93 27.54
N ILE A 219 38.40 -10.57 26.37
CA ILE A 219 38.86 -11.96 26.21
C ILE A 219 40.38 -12.01 26.30
N THR A 220 40.90 -12.80 27.25
CA THR A 220 42.35 -12.98 27.45
C THR A 220 42.83 -14.41 27.16
N SER A 221 41.93 -15.40 27.11
CA SER A 221 42.27 -16.81 26.88
C SER A 221 41.17 -17.62 26.19
N HIS A 222 41.51 -18.77 25.62
CA HIS A 222 40.53 -19.69 25.02
C HIS A 222 39.47 -20.17 26.05
N ASN A 223 39.86 -20.34 27.32
CA ASN A 223 38.95 -20.69 28.40
C ASN A 223 37.90 -19.59 28.65
N THR A 224 38.29 -18.32 28.56
CA THR A 224 37.35 -17.18 28.67
C THR A 224 36.39 -17.09 27.49
N LEU A 225 36.82 -17.46 26.28
CA LEU A 225 35.93 -17.55 25.12
C LEU A 225 34.89 -18.67 25.26
N ASN A 226 35.31 -19.87 25.70
CA ASN A 226 34.39 -20.98 25.97
C ASN A 226 33.36 -20.63 27.05
N TYR A 227 33.78 -19.91 28.08
CA TYR A 227 32.89 -19.40 29.11
C TYR A 227 31.87 -18.39 28.55
N CYS A 228 32.28 -17.49 27.65
CA CYS A 228 31.37 -16.55 26.98
C CYS A 228 30.37 -17.26 26.05
N VAL A 229 30.80 -18.30 25.33
CA VAL A 229 29.91 -19.12 24.48
C VAL A 229 28.87 -19.83 25.34
N ARG A 230 29.28 -20.42 26.47
CA ARG A 230 28.36 -21.04 27.44
C ARG A 230 27.39 -20.03 28.03
N HIS A 231 27.87 -18.84 28.43
CA HIS A 231 27.03 -17.75 28.92
C HIS A 231 26.00 -17.30 27.88
N HIS A 232 26.39 -17.19 26.61
CA HIS A 232 25.47 -16.87 25.52
C HIS A 232 24.38 -17.94 25.33
N TYR A 233 24.77 -19.22 25.35
CA TYR A 233 23.83 -20.34 25.29
C TYR A 233 22.85 -20.29 26.46
N ASP A 234 23.33 -20.07 27.68
CA ASP A 234 22.51 -19.97 28.88
C ASP A 234 21.52 -18.78 28.79
N ILE A 235 21.93 -17.64 28.22
CA ILE A 235 21.05 -16.49 27.93
C ILE A 235 19.91 -16.89 26.98
N ILE A 236 20.20 -17.63 25.91
CA ILE A 236 19.18 -18.07 24.94
C ILE A 236 18.20 -19.04 25.59
N VAL A 237 18.70 -20.02 26.33
CA VAL A 237 17.86 -20.98 27.06
C VAL A 237 16.99 -20.26 28.08
N TYR A 238 17.57 -19.32 28.83
CA TYR A 238 16.83 -18.51 29.80
C TYR A 238 15.75 -17.66 29.14
N ALA A 239 16.06 -16.96 28.05
CA ALA A 239 15.11 -16.15 27.31
C ALA A 239 13.96 -17.00 26.74
N ARG A 240 14.25 -18.23 26.26
CA ARG A 240 13.23 -19.17 25.79
C ARG A 240 12.32 -19.61 26.95
N MET A 241 12.88 -19.93 28.11
CA MET A 241 12.11 -20.29 29.31
C MET A 241 11.23 -19.13 29.80
N VAL A 242 11.72 -17.90 29.78
CA VAL A 242 10.92 -16.69 30.11
C VAL A 242 9.79 -16.54 29.08
N ASN A 243 10.10 -16.67 27.80
CA ASN A 243 9.12 -16.50 26.73
C ASN A 243 7.99 -17.53 26.81
N THR A 244 8.29 -18.82 27.01
CA THR A 244 7.26 -19.87 27.07
C THR A 244 6.28 -19.68 28.24
N ARG A 245 6.72 -19.06 29.35
CA ARG A 245 5.86 -18.79 30.51
C ARG A 245 5.01 -17.54 30.36
N PHE A 246 5.49 -16.53 29.65
CA PHE A 246 4.78 -15.25 29.52
C PHE A 246 4.04 -15.05 28.19
N THR A 247 4.33 -15.83 27.13
CA THR A 247 3.69 -15.65 25.81
C THR A 247 2.16 -15.68 25.89
N GLY A 248 1.58 -16.65 26.62
CA GLY A 248 0.13 -16.76 26.75
C GLY A 248 -0.48 -15.58 27.51
N ILE A 249 0.16 -15.13 28.59
CA ILE A 249 -0.30 -13.99 29.40
C ILE A 249 -0.26 -12.70 28.56
N ILE A 250 0.85 -12.47 27.84
CA ILE A 250 1.03 -11.29 27.00
C ILE A 250 0.03 -11.30 25.84
N LEU A 251 -0.21 -12.46 25.19
CA LEU A 251 -1.20 -12.57 24.12
C LEU A 251 -2.60 -12.22 24.64
N PHE A 252 -3.01 -12.81 25.77
CA PHE A 252 -4.32 -12.55 26.36
C PHE A 252 -4.48 -11.08 26.78
N GLN A 253 -3.44 -10.48 27.38
CA GLN A 253 -3.41 -9.06 27.71
C GLN A 253 -3.63 -8.19 26.47
N PHE A 254 -2.93 -8.45 25.37
CA PHE A 254 -3.03 -7.64 24.16
C PHE A 254 -4.42 -7.70 23.54
N VAL A 255 -4.98 -8.92 23.41
CA VAL A 255 -6.35 -9.12 22.88
C VAL A 255 -7.36 -8.35 23.72
N THR A 256 -7.28 -8.49 25.04
CA THR A 256 -8.23 -7.82 25.94
C THR A 256 -8.05 -6.31 25.99
N SER A 257 -6.81 -5.81 26.00
CA SER A 257 -6.56 -4.36 25.97
C SER A 257 -7.01 -3.71 24.67
N THR A 258 -6.89 -4.39 23.52
CA THR A 258 -7.46 -3.91 22.24
C THR A 258 -8.98 -3.80 22.34
N PHE A 259 -9.64 -4.83 22.87
CA PHE A 259 -11.09 -4.82 23.06
C PHE A 259 -11.56 -3.68 23.99
N VAL A 260 -10.85 -3.47 25.10
CA VAL A 260 -11.14 -2.40 26.07
C VAL A 260 -10.95 -1.02 25.45
N ILE A 261 -9.88 -0.79 24.67
CA ILE A 261 -9.65 0.48 23.98
C ILE A 261 -10.77 0.74 22.95
N CYS A 262 -11.15 -0.25 22.15
CA CYS A 262 -12.24 -0.11 21.17
C CYS A 262 -13.58 0.22 21.85
N SER A 263 -13.89 -0.46 22.97
CA SER A 263 -15.11 -0.22 23.76
C SER A 263 -15.13 1.18 24.38
N ASN A 264 -14.00 1.65 24.91
CA ASN A 264 -13.88 3.00 25.48
C ASN A 264 -13.97 4.09 24.41
N LEU A 265 -13.33 3.90 23.25
CA LEU A 265 -13.42 4.86 22.13
C LEU A 265 -14.86 4.99 21.63
N TYR A 266 -15.59 3.88 21.54
CA TYR A 266 -17.02 3.92 21.22
C TYR A 266 -17.82 4.71 22.27
N GLN A 267 -17.58 4.53 23.57
CA GLN A 267 -18.26 5.29 24.61
C GLN A 267 -17.90 6.79 24.61
N LEU A 268 -16.67 7.15 24.25
CA LEU A 268 -16.24 8.55 24.09
C LEU A 268 -17.05 9.25 23.00
N THR A 269 -17.47 8.56 21.94
CA THR A 269 -18.29 9.17 20.87
C THR A 269 -19.73 9.48 21.30
N LYS A 270 -20.24 8.84 22.36
CA LYS A 270 -21.64 8.96 22.78
C LYS A 270 -21.89 9.85 23.98
N THR A 271 -20.85 10.15 24.75
CA THR A 271 -20.99 10.89 26.00
C THR A 271 -20.80 12.39 25.75
N THR A 272 -21.28 13.28 26.62
CA THR A 272 -21.04 14.73 26.55
C THR A 272 -19.90 15.14 27.48
N ILE A 273 -19.04 16.10 27.08
CA ILE A 273 -17.86 16.52 27.85
C ILE A 273 -18.22 16.76 29.33
N GLY A 274 -17.61 15.97 30.23
CA GLY A 274 -17.89 15.95 31.66
C GLY A 274 -16.94 15.05 32.44
N MET A 275 -17.16 14.88 33.75
CA MET A 275 -16.27 14.09 34.63
C MET A 275 -16.11 12.63 34.19
N TYR A 276 -17.18 12.00 33.69
CA TYR A 276 -17.17 10.64 33.15
C TYR A 276 -16.30 10.51 31.88
N HIS A 277 -16.34 11.53 31.03
CA HIS A 277 -15.51 11.64 29.83
C HIS A 277 -14.01 11.68 30.14
N ILE A 278 -13.63 12.49 31.13
CA ILE A 278 -12.24 12.62 31.58
C ILE A 278 -11.75 11.28 32.17
N ALA A 279 -12.59 10.60 32.95
CA ALA A 279 -12.28 9.28 33.49
C ALA A 279 -12.04 8.24 32.39
N LEU A 280 -12.84 8.26 31.32
CA LEU A 280 -12.74 7.34 30.19
C LEU A 280 -11.48 7.58 29.33
N ILE A 281 -11.11 8.86 29.10
CA ILE A 281 -9.85 9.24 28.45
C ILE A 281 -8.65 8.78 29.29
N THR A 282 -8.68 9.05 30.60
CA THR A 282 -7.60 8.69 31.52
C THR A 282 -7.41 7.17 31.57
N TYR A 283 -8.50 6.41 31.66
CA TYR A 283 -8.47 4.96 31.65
C TYR A 283 -7.92 4.40 30.31
N THR A 284 -8.31 4.98 29.17
CA THR A 284 -7.78 4.61 27.85
C THR A 284 -6.26 4.83 27.76
N PHE A 285 -5.76 5.94 28.31
CA PHE A 285 -4.33 6.20 28.38
C PHE A 285 -3.59 5.18 29.24
N CYS A 286 -4.16 4.75 30.38
CA CYS A 286 -3.58 3.71 31.23
C CYS A 286 -3.49 2.34 30.53
N VAL A 287 -4.53 1.95 29.78
CA VAL A 287 -4.53 0.70 29.00
C VAL A 287 -3.51 0.79 27.84
N MET A 288 -3.35 1.96 27.22
CA MET A 288 -2.31 2.17 26.22
C MET A 288 -0.89 2.11 26.83
N ALA A 289 -0.71 2.65 28.04
CA ALA A 289 0.55 2.57 28.78
C ALA A 289 0.94 1.12 29.13
N GLN A 290 -0.03 0.27 29.46
CA GLN A 290 0.15 -1.18 29.66
C GLN A 290 0.76 -1.86 28.41
N ILE A 291 0.16 -1.64 27.24
CA ILE A 291 0.64 -2.19 25.97
C ILE A 291 2.03 -1.64 25.64
N PHE A 292 2.20 -0.33 25.81
CA PHE A 292 3.47 0.36 25.54
C PHE A 292 4.62 -0.21 26.36
N LEU A 293 4.39 -0.54 27.64
CA LEU A 293 5.38 -1.13 28.54
C LEU A 293 5.98 -2.41 27.95
N TYR A 294 5.14 -3.36 27.50
CA TYR A 294 5.61 -4.62 26.89
C TYR A 294 6.33 -4.39 25.56
N CYS A 295 5.76 -3.56 24.69
CA CYS A 295 6.33 -3.25 23.38
C CYS A 295 7.71 -2.57 23.50
N TRP A 296 7.85 -1.63 24.43
CA TRP A 296 9.08 -0.89 24.66
C TRP A 296 10.22 -1.81 25.12
N PHE A 297 10.00 -2.61 26.17
CA PHE A 297 11.06 -3.49 26.71
C PHE A 297 11.33 -4.71 25.83
N GLY A 298 10.31 -5.23 25.12
CA GLY A 298 10.50 -6.23 24.07
C GLY A 298 11.36 -5.69 22.91
N ASN A 299 11.13 -4.45 22.48
CA ASN A 299 11.96 -3.80 21.46
C ASN A 299 13.38 -3.51 21.98
N LYS A 300 13.54 -3.08 23.24
CA LYS A 300 14.85 -2.89 23.87
C LYS A 300 15.67 -4.19 23.88
N LEU A 301 15.05 -5.34 24.18
CA LEU A 301 15.69 -6.66 24.09
C LEU A 301 16.11 -7.00 22.66
N LYS A 302 15.26 -6.72 21.67
CA LYS A 302 15.54 -6.90 20.24
C LYS A 302 16.67 -6.01 19.73
N VAL A 303 16.76 -4.77 20.18
CA VAL A 303 17.85 -3.83 19.84
C VAL A 303 19.16 -4.28 20.48
N THR A 304 19.12 -4.69 21.75
CA THR A 304 20.31 -5.17 22.49
C THR A 304 20.86 -6.47 21.89
N THR A 305 20.01 -7.40 21.46
CA THR A 305 20.41 -8.63 20.73
C THR A 305 20.89 -8.35 19.30
N ARG A 306 20.30 -7.37 18.60
CA ARG A 306 20.75 -6.99 17.25
C ARG A 306 22.13 -6.33 17.25
N LEU A 307 22.42 -5.46 18.22
CA LEU A 307 23.77 -4.89 18.41
C LEU A 307 24.83 -5.99 18.63
N PHE A 308 24.44 -7.14 19.20
CA PHE A 308 25.31 -8.31 19.36
C PHE A 308 25.43 -9.17 18.08
N LEU A 309 24.34 -9.34 17.33
CA LEU A 309 24.31 -10.12 16.08
C LEU A 309 24.99 -9.42 14.89
N ILE A 310 24.90 -8.08 14.82
CA ILE A 310 25.57 -7.28 13.78
C ILE A 310 27.09 -7.46 13.83
N LYS A 311 27.65 -7.89 14.98
CA LYS A 311 29.09 -8.16 15.11
C LYS A 311 29.52 -9.60 14.76
N ARG A 312 28.60 -10.54 14.48
CA ARG A 312 28.97 -11.96 14.29
C ARG A 312 28.23 -12.76 13.20
N SER A 313 27.11 -12.29 12.62
CA SER A 313 26.40 -13.10 11.60
C SER A 313 26.84 -12.79 10.16
N LEU A 314 28.01 -13.31 9.78
CA LEU A 314 28.40 -13.52 8.39
C LEU A 314 27.60 -14.71 7.83
N GLU A 315 26.38 -14.45 7.37
CA GLU A 315 25.66 -15.23 6.36
C GLU A 315 24.46 -14.38 5.91
N MET A 316 24.73 -13.37 5.08
CA MET A 316 23.75 -12.36 4.70
C MET A 316 22.90 -12.85 3.52
N ARG A 317 21.58 -12.98 3.74
CA ARG A 317 20.59 -13.08 2.66
C ARG A 317 19.82 -11.77 2.54
N VAL A 318 20.05 -11.10 1.42
CA VAL A 318 19.41 -9.85 0.97
C VAL A 318 17.89 -10.01 0.96
N LEU A 319 17.13 -9.00 1.41
CA LEU A 319 15.66 -8.96 1.36
C LEU A 319 14.92 -10.18 1.97
N ARG A 320 15.51 -10.87 2.97
CA ARG A 320 14.98 -12.17 3.47
C ARG A 320 13.51 -12.16 3.92
N LEU A 321 13.06 -11.12 4.62
CA LEU A 321 11.66 -11.04 5.09
C LEU A 321 10.73 -10.82 3.90
N THR A 322 11.05 -9.83 3.08
CA THR A 322 10.32 -9.48 1.86
C THR A 322 10.17 -10.68 0.93
N LEU A 323 11.26 -11.39 0.64
CA LEU A 323 11.22 -12.60 -0.19
C LEU A 323 10.37 -13.72 0.43
N ARG A 324 10.28 -13.83 1.76
CA ARG A 324 9.36 -14.79 2.41
C ARG A 324 7.90 -14.42 2.22
N ILE A 325 7.56 -13.14 2.32
CA ILE A 325 6.20 -12.65 2.11
C ILE A 325 5.82 -12.87 0.63
N VAL A 326 6.71 -12.52 -0.30
CA VAL A 326 6.52 -12.74 -1.74
C VAL A 326 6.36 -14.23 -2.07
N MET A 327 7.09 -15.13 -1.40
CA MET A 327 6.89 -16.57 -1.54
C MET A 327 5.52 -17.02 -1.03
N PHE A 328 5.10 -16.53 0.13
CA PHE A 328 3.81 -16.88 0.75
C PHE A 328 2.62 -16.39 -0.08
N ALA A 329 2.73 -15.18 -0.65
CA ALA A 329 1.75 -14.55 -1.53
C ALA A 329 1.54 -15.27 -2.87
N GLY A 330 2.36 -16.27 -3.20
CA GLY A 330 2.31 -16.97 -4.49
C GLY A 330 3.04 -16.25 -5.64
N CYS A 331 3.62 -15.07 -5.39
CA CYS A 331 4.26 -14.26 -6.43
C CYS A 331 5.57 -14.86 -6.96
N PHE A 332 6.36 -15.55 -6.10
CA PHE A 332 7.74 -15.89 -6.45
C PHE A 332 8.22 -17.21 -5.85
N ARG A 333 8.76 -18.09 -6.70
CA ARG A 333 9.35 -19.36 -6.26
C ARG A 333 10.83 -19.19 -5.87
N PRO A 334 11.30 -19.76 -4.74
CA PRO A 334 12.72 -19.69 -4.37
C PRO A 334 13.62 -20.53 -5.29
N LEU A 335 14.76 -19.96 -5.71
CA LEU A 335 15.78 -20.64 -6.53
C LEU A 335 16.42 -21.86 -5.85
N SER A 336 16.43 -21.92 -4.52
CA SER A 336 16.99 -23.05 -3.77
C SER A 336 16.19 -24.35 -3.94
N TRP A 337 14.98 -24.28 -4.51
CA TRP A 337 14.14 -25.45 -4.74
C TRP A 337 14.43 -26.07 -6.12
N LEU A 338 15.49 -26.88 -6.16
CA LEU A 338 15.94 -27.63 -7.35
C LEU A 338 15.06 -28.86 -7.64
N SER A 339 14.35 -29.40 -6.64
CA SER A 339 13.48 -30.57 -6.80
C SER A 339 12.27 -30.27 -7.69
N ARG A 340 12.05 -31.11 -8.72
CA ARG A 340 10.88 -31.03 -9.63
C ARG A 340 9.56 -31.10 -8.85
N PHE A 341 9.46 -31.95 -7.82
CA PHE A 341 8.24 -32.09 -7.01
C PHE A 341 7.86 -30.79 -6.30
N LYS A 342 8.82 -30.16 -5.61
CA LYS A 342 8.59 -28.87 -4.91
C LYS A 342 8.21 -27.75 -5.88
N ARG A 343 8.78 -27.78 -7.08
CA ARG A 343 8.48 -26.84 -8.16
C ARG A 343 7.03 -26.99 -8.62
N THR A 344 6.59 -28.21 -8.90
CA THR A 344 5.22 -28.50 -9.32
C THR A 344 4.22 -28.15 -8.22
N ALA A 345 4.49 -28.54 -6.97
CA ALA A 345 3.62 -28.22 -5.83
C ALA A 345 3.43 -26.70 -5.63
N TYR A 346 4.50 -25.91 -5.74
CA TYR A 346 4.40 -24.45 -5.65
C TYR A 346 3.63 -23.85 -6.83
N ASN A 347 3.84 -24.37 -8.04
CA ASN A 347 3.09 -23.91 -9.21
C ASN A 347 1.58 -24.19 -9.05
N ILE A 348 1.19 -25.36 -8.51
CA ILE A 348 -0.22 -25.69 -8.19
C ILE A 348 -0.77 -24.71 -7.15
N TYR A 349 -0.04 -24.48 -6.05
CA TYR A 349 -0.44 -23.52 -5.02
C TYR A 349 -0.65 -22.10 -5.59
N ARG A 350 0.26 -21.63 -6.44
CA ARG A 350 0.13 -20.34 -7.11
C ARG A 350 -1.09 -20.30 -8.03
N THR A 351 -1.32 -21.35 -8.83
CA THR A 351 -2.50 -21.44 -9.68
C THR A 351 -3.79 -21.37 -8.86
N LEU A 352 -3.84 -22.02 -7.69
CA LEU A 352 -4.99 -21.92 -6.78
C LEU A 352 -5.24 -20.49 -6.29
N ILE A 353 -4.19 -19.75 -5.88
CA ILE A 353 -4.33 -18.35 -5.47
C ILE A 353 -4.87 -17.50 -6.62
N ILE A 354 -4.30 -17.65 -7.82
CA ILE A 354 -4.76 -16.95 -9.03
C ILE A 354 -6.23 -17.27 -9.26
N THR A 355 -6.62 -18.54 -9.23
CA THR A 355 -8.02 -18.94 -9.40
C THR A 355 -8.92 -18.28 -8.36
N PHE A 356 -8.54 -18.23 -7.08
CA PHE A 356 -9.34 -17.55 -6.05
C PHE A 356 -9.53 -16.05 -6.33
N LEU A 357 -8.45 -15.33 -6.66
CA LEU A 357 -8.53 -13.89 -6.94
C LEU A 357 -9.37 -13.59 -8.19
N TYR A 358 -9.15 -14.31 -9.29
CA TYR A 358 -9.91 -14.09 -10.53
C TYR A 358 -11.36 -14.53 -10.39
N THR A 359 -11.65 -15.64 -9.70
CA THR A 359 -13.04 -16.04 -9.44
C THR A 359 -13.75 -14.97 -8.60
N PHE A 360 -13.15 -14.49 -7.51
CA PHE A 360 -13.75 -13.41 -6.71
C PHE A 360 -13.96 -12.13 -7.53
N ALA A 361 -12.97 -11.69 -8.32
CA ALA A 361 -13.11 -10.52 -9.20
C ALA A 361 -14.25 -10.69 -10.22
N THR A 362 -14.39 -11.88 -10.82
CA THR A 362 -15.49 -12.15 -11.76
C THR A 362 -16.86 -12.16 -11.09
N LEU A 363 -16.98 -12.68 -9.86
CA LEU A 363 -18.26 -12.71 -9.14
C LEU A 363 -18.70 -11.29 -8.72
N GLN A 364 -17.75 -10.43 -8.35
CA GLN A 364 -18.04 -9.01 -8.10
C GLN A 364 -18.38 -8.26 -9.38
N PHE A 365 -17.68 -8.50 -10.48
CA PHE A 365 -18.01 -7.91 -11.78
C PHE A 365 -19.42 -8.32 -12.22
N MET A 366 -19.77 -9.61 -12.10
CA MET A 366 -21.12 -10.09 -12.41
C MET A 366 -22.19 -9.47 -11.51
N ASP A 367 -21.88 -9.22 -10.23
CA ASP A 367 -22.79 -8.51 -9.33
C ASP A 367 -23.04 -7.08 -9.80
N ILE A 368 -21.98 -6.38 -10.23
CA ILE A 368 -22.09 -5.03 -10.80
C ILE A 368 -22.97 -5.04 -12.05
N VAL A 369 -22.77 -6.01 -12.95
CA VAL A 369 -23.53 -6.08 -14.20
C VAL A 369 -24.99 -6.49 -14.00
N LEU A 370 -25.28 -7.39 -13.04
CA LEU A 370 -26.58 -8.06 -12.94
C LEU A 370 -27.49 -7.53 -11.82
N LYS A 371 -26.97 -6.84 -10.80
CA LYS A 371 -27.72 -6.46 -9.59
C LYS A 371 -27.58 -5.00 -9.18
N VAL A 372 -26.68 -4.22 -9.79
CA VAL A 372 -26.54 -2.80 -9.45
C VAL A 372 -27.62 -1.99 -10.18
N ASP A 373 -28.54 -1.45 -9.41
CA ASP A 373 -29.58 -0.54 -9.92
C ASP A 373 -29.33 0.93 -9.54
N ASN A 374 -28.42 1.19 -8.60
CA ASN A 374 -28.18 2.51 -8.03
C ASN A 374 -26.66 2.82 -7.91
N PRO A 375 -26.26 4.09 -7.90
CA PRO A 375 -24.86 4.53 -7.84
C PRO A 375 -24.14 4.16 -6.53
N ASP A 376 -24.86 4.04 -5.42
CA ASP A 376 -24.27 3.71 -4.12
C ASP A 376 -23.80 2.25 -4.14
N ASP A 377 -24.69 1.35 -4.57
CA ASP A 377 -24.45 -0.06 -4.82
C ASP A 377 -23.33 -0.30 -5.86
N PHE A 378 -23.24 0.56 -6.88
CA PHE A 378 -22.14 0.53 -7.85
C PHE A 378 -20.81 0.79 -7.16
N THR A 379 -20.73 1.90 -6.41
CA THR A 379 -19.49 2.29 -5.73
C THR A 379 -19.08 1.29 -4.65
N ASP A 380 -20.04 0.67 -3.94
CA ASP A 380 -19.80 -0.29 -2.85
C ASP A 380 -19.08 -1.56 -3.29
N ASN A 381 -19.28 -1.97 -4.54
CA ASN A 381 -18.58 -3.11 -5.12
C ASN A 381 -17.37 -2.72 -5.97
N LEU A 382 -17.40 -1.54 -6.59
CA LEU A 382 -16.36 -1.09 -7.51
C LEU A 382 -14.98 -1.04 -6.83
N TYR A 383 -14.90 -0.51 -5.60
CA TYR A 383 -13.59 -0.32 -4.95
C TYR A 383 -12.86 -1.65 -4.65
N MET A 384 -13.59 -2.68 -4.20
CA MET A 384 -12.98 -4.00 -3.97
C MET A 384 -12.65 -4.72 -5.27
N MET A 385 -13.52 -4.63 -6.28
CA MET A 385 -13.27 -5.25 -7.58
C MET A 385 -11.97 -4.68 -8.20
N LEU A 386 -11.81 -3.36 -8.14
CA LEU A 386 -10.63 -2.65 -8.61
C LEU A 386 -9.37 -3.08 -7.82
N ASN A 387 -9.45 -3.21 -6.50
CA ASN A 387 -8.31 -3.64 -5.68
C ASN A 387 -7.88 -5.09 -5.96
N VAL A 388 -8.83 -6.00 -6.13
CA VAL A 388 -8.54 -7.40 -6.49
C VAL A 388 -7.93 -7.46 -7.89
N SER A 389 -8.40 -6.62 -8.82
CA SER A 389 -7.82 -6.51 -10.17
C SER A 389 -6.37 -6.05 -10.13
N VAL A 390 -6.02 -5.08 -9.26
CA VAL A 390 -4.63 -4.65 -9.02
C VAL A 390 -3.76 -5.78 -8.48
N SER A 391 -4.26 -6.53 -7.51
CA SER A 391 -3.55 -7.69 -6.96
C SER A 391 -3.34 -8.78 -8.02
N GLY A 392 -4.36 -9.08 -8.82
CA GLY A 392 -4.26 -10.01 -9.95
C GLY A 392 -3.24 -9.58 -11.00
N TYR A 393 -3.23 -8.29 -11.34
CA TYR A 393 -2.26 -7.71 -12.28
C TYR A 393 -0.83 -7.74 -11.73
N LYS A 394 -0.63 -7.40 -10.45
CA LYS A 394 0.66 -7.52 -9.75
C LYS A 394 1.21 -8.95 -9.82
N LEU A 395 0.38 -9.95 -9.50
CA LEU A 395 0.75 -11.36 -9.58
C LEU A 395 1.15 -11.78 -11.00
N PHE A 396 0.39 -11.33 -12.01
CA PHE A 396 0.66 -11.64 -13.41
C PHE A 396 2.01 -11.05 -13.86
N ILE A 397 2.25 -9.76 -13.62
CA ILE A 397 3.50 -9.10 -14.01
C ILE A 397 4.70 -9.69 -13.26
N MET A 398 4.56 -9.96 -11.96
CA MET A 398 5.60 -10.63 -11.16
C MET A 398 5.97 -12.02 -11.72
N TRP A 399 5.00 -12.73 -12.31
CA TRP A 399 5.25 -14.02 -12.93
C TRP A 399 5.94 -13.88 -14.29
N VAL A 400 5.46 -12.98 -15.15
CA VAL A 400 6.05 -12.75 -16.49
C VAL A 400 7.51 -12.26 -16.35
N ASN A 401 7.77 -11.34 -15.43
CA ASN A 401 9.10 -10.74 -15.22
C ASN A 401 9.95 -11.52 -14.21
N TYR A 402 9.64 -12.78 -13.91
CA TYR A 402 10.30 -13.55 -12.86
C TYR A 402 11.82 -13.61 -13.02
N GLU A 403 12.30 -13.96 -14.22
CA GLU A 403 13.75 -14.12 -14.48
C GLU A 403 14.50 -12.78 -14.40
N ASP A 404 13.88 -11.69 -14.84
CA ASP A 404 14.45 -10.34 -14.74
C ASP A 404 14.56 -9.90 -13.28
N ILE A 405 13.51 -10.11 -12.48
CA ILE A 405 13.50 -9.79 -11.05
C ILE A 405 14.52 -10.66 -10.29
N VAL A 406 14.66 -11.95 -10.63
CA VAL A 406 15.73 -12.81 -10.09
C VAL A 406 17.10 -12.21 -10.40
N THR A 407 17.32 -11.80 -11.64
CA THR A 407 18.59 -11.24 -12.10
C THR A 407 18.93 -9.94 -11.37
N ILE A 408 17.94 -9.05 -11.20
CA ILE A 408 18.07 -7.82 -10.40
C ILE A 408 18.48 -8.17 -8.96
N ILE A 409 17.79 -9.10 -8.30
CA ILE A 409 18.11 -9.50 -6.92
C ILE A 409 19.51 -10.14 -6.83
N LYS A 410 19.89 -10.97 -7.82
CA LYS A 410 21.19 -11.66 -7.86
C LYS A 410 22.34 -10.68 -8.05
N SER A 411 22.15 -9.63 -8.86
CA SER A 411 23.17 -8.59 -9.07
C SER A 411 23.64 -7.94 -7.76
N LEU A 412 22.76 -7.84 -6.74
CA LEU A 412 23.12 -7.32 -5.41
C LEU A 412 24.10 -8.21 -4.64
N THR A 413 24.36 -9.44 -5.10
CA THR A 413 25.32 -10.38 -4.52
C THR A 413 26.59 -10.55 -5.35
N GLU A 414 26.61 -9.97 -6.54
CA GLU A 414 27.73 -10.02 -7.48
C GLU A 414 28.54 -8.71 -7.43
N GLU A 415 29.80 -8.74 -7.88
CA GLU A 415 30.61 -7.53 -7.98
C GLU A 415 30.13 -6.67 -9.15
N PRO A 416 30.08 -5.33 -9.02
CA PRO A 416 30.66 -4.52 -7.93
C PRO A 416 29.70 -4.18 -6.76
N LEU A 417 28.45 -4.68 -6.76
CA LEU A 417 27.44 -4.34 -5.74
C LEU A 417 27.59 -5.14 -4.43
N LYS A 418 28.39 -6.21 -4.45
CA LYS A 418 28.75 -6.99 -3.26
C LYS A 418 29.62 -6.15 -2.29
N PRO A 419 29.35 -6.19 -0.97
CA PRO A 419 30.20 -5.56 0.03
C PRO A 419 31.50 -6.36 0.17
N LEU A 420 32.63 -5.65 0.18
CA LEU A 420 33.97 -6.24 0.23
C LEU A 420 34.60 -6.17 1.62
N ASP A 421 34.27 -5.13 2.40
CA ASP A 421 34.88 -4.89 3.71
C ASP A 421 33.85 -4.78 4.86
N PRO A 422 34.29 -4.86 6.13
CA PRO A 422 33.40 -4.81 7.29
C PRO A 422 32.58 -3.52 7.42
N GLY A 423 33.09 -2.38 6.96
CA GLY A 423 32.37 -1.10 6.97
C GLY A 423 31.28 -1.03 5.91
N GLU A 424 31.54 -1.57 4.71
CA GLU A 424 30.50 -1.74 3.68
C GLU A 424 29.39 -2.71 4.16
N MET A 425 29.80 -3.76 4.89
CA MET A 425 28.89 -4.72 5.50
C MET A 425 28.00 -4.07 6.57
N GLU A 426 28.56 -3.15 7.38
CA GLU A 426 27.82 -2.38 8.38
C GLU A 426 26.75 -1.49 7.72
N ILE A 427 27.12 -0.77 6.65
CA ILE A 427 26.18 0.04 5.86
C ILE A 427 25.06 -0.85 5.32
N ARG A 428 25.39 -1.99 4.72
CA ARG A 428 24.38 -2.92 4.20
C ARG A 428 23.45 -3.45 5.29
N CYS A 429 23.99 -3.82 6.46
CA CYS A 429 23.20 -4.26 7.60
C CYS A 429 22.24 -3.18 8.10
N LYS A 430 22.69 -1.92 8.15
CA LYS A 430 21.85 -0.77 8.51
C LYS A 430 20.64 -0.67 7.57
N PHE A 431 20.86 -0.70 6.25
CA PHE A 431 19.77 -0.65 5.26
C PHE A 431 18.87 -1.88 5.30
N ASP A 432 19.41 -3.10 5.41
CA ASP A 432 18.62 -4.33 5.56
C ASP A 432 17.73 -4.29 6.82
N SER A 433 18.21 -3.67 7.90
CA SER A 433 17.42 -3.49 9.13
C SER A 433 16.27 -2.50 8.93
N LEU A 434 16.51 -1.43 8.16
CA LEU A 434 15.52 -0.40 7.83
C LEU A 434 14.45 -0.93 6.88
N ILE A 435 14.86 -1.64 5.82
CA ILE A 435 13.95 -2.33 4.89
C ILE A 435 13.05 -3.28 5.67
N ARG A 436 13.63 -4.13 6.52
CA ARG A 436 12.86 -5.08 7.34
C ARG A 436 11.87 -4.39 8.28
N ALA A 437 12.26 -3.27 8.88
CA ALA A 437 11.37 -2.51 9.75
C ALA A 437 10.22 -1.88 8.96
N ASN A 438 10.49 -1.32 7.79
CA ASN A 438 9.48 -0.71 6.92
C ASN A 438 8.52 -1.76 6.34
N THR A 439 9.03 -2.90 5.85
CA THR A 439 8.21 -4.04 5.42
C THR A 439 7.28 -4.52 6.53
N LEU A 440 7.78 -4.63 7.78
CA LEU A 440 6.95 -5.07 8.90
C LEU A 440 5.87 -4.04 9.27
N ARG A 441 6.21 -2.74 9.30
CA ARG A 441 5.24 -1.67 9.59
C ARG A 441 4.14 -1.61 8.53
N TYR A 442 4.52 -1.70 7.26
CA TYR A 442 3.58 -1.67 6.14
C TYR A 442 2.68 -2.92 6.12
N ALA A 443 3.27 -4.11 6.28
CA ALA A 443 2.51 -5.35 6.42
C ALA A 443 1.53 -5.27 7.60
N LEU A 444 1.96 -4.79 8.77
CA LEU A 444 1.09 -4.61 9.92
C LEU A 444 -0.08 -3.67 9.60
N LEU A 445 0.16 -2.53 8.94
CA LEU A 445 -0.91 -1.58 8.59
C LEU A 445 -1.99 -2.24 7.71
N ILE A 446 -1.59 -2.89 6.62
CA ILE A 446 -2.53 -3.51 5.67
C ILE A 446 -3.25 -4.69 6.32
N GLU A 447 -2.52 -5.58 7.00
CA GLU A 447 -3.11 -6.74 7.70
C GLU A 447 -4.05 -6.30 8.82
N THR A 448 -3.70 -5.28 9.61
CA THR A 448 -4.61 -4.76 10.65
C THR A 448 -5.91 -4.22 10.05
N SER A 449 -5.83 -3.53 8.92
CA SER A 449 -7.00 -2.99 8.23
C SER A 449 -7.87 -4.11 7.67
N TRP A 450 -7.27 -5.11 7.02
CA TRP A 450 -7.98 -6.30 6.57
C TRP A 450 -8.62 -7.07 7.73
N THR A 451 -7.90 -7.30 8.84
CA THR A 451 -8.46 -7.97 10.03
C THR A 451 -9.60 -7.18 10.67
N CYS A 452 -9.53 -5.85 10.67
CA CYS A 452 -10.59 -4.98 11.21
C CYS A 452 -11.87 -5.10 10.37
N THR A 453 -11.74 -5.01 9.04
CA THR A 453 -12.87 -5.19 8.12
C THR A 453 -13.43 -6.62 8.19
N GLY A 454 -12.55 -7.62 8.21
CA GLY A 454 -12.94 -9.03 8.31
C GLY A 454 -13.62 -9.39 9.64
N LEU A 455 -13.15 -8.82 10.76
CA LEU A 455 -13.79 -9.01 12.07
C LEU A 455 -15.14 -8.29 12.13
N THR A 456 -15.26 -7.10 11.57
CA THR A 456 -16.53 -6.37 11.47
C THR A 456 -17.55 -7.19 10.69
N SER A 457 -17.14 -7.72 9.54
CA SER A 457 -17.98 -8.61 8.73
C SER A 457 -18.40 -9.90 9.47
N LEU A 458 -17.47 -10.54 10.17
CA LEU A 458 -17.79 -11.74 10.96
C LEU A 458 -18.79 -11.47 12.10
N LEU A 459 -18.73 -10.27 12.70
CA LEU A 459 -19.58 -9.89 13.82
C LEU A 459 -20.94 -9.35 13.38
N VAL A 460 -21.02 -8.70 12.22
CA VAL A 460 -22.22 -8.04 11.71
C VAL A 460 -22.85 -8.88 10.58
N ASP A 461 -22.17 -8.96 9.44
CA ASP A 461 -22.71 -9.52 8.21
C ASP A 461 -22.89 -11.03 8.30
N PHE A 462 -21.87 -11.78 8.75
CA PHE A 462 -21.95 -13.23 8.89
C PHE A 462 -23.06 -13.66 9.87
N ARG A 463 -23.23 -12.93 10.98
CA ARG A 463 -24.31 -13.20 11.95
C ARG A 463 -25.70 -12.93 11.37
N GLN A 464 -25.82 -11.99 10.44
CA GLN A 464 -27.06 -11.68 9.74
C GLN A 464 -27.28 -12.53 8.48
N GLY A 465 -26.38 -13.47 8.17
CA GLY A 465 -26.44 -14.28 6.95
C GLY A 465 -26.13 -13.50 5.67
N ARG A 466 -25.33 -12.43 5.78
CA ARG A 466 -24.88 -11.57 4.67
C ARG A 466 -23.39 -11.80 4.38
N LEU A 467 -23.00 -11.64 3.12
CA LEU A 467 -21.60 -11.66 2.69
C LEU A 467 -20.93 -10.32 3.04
N THR A 468 -19.60 -10.31 3.17
CA THR A 468 -18.83 -9.09 3.48
C THR A 468 -18.92 -8.07 2.35
N TYR A 469 -18.73 -8.58 1.14
CA TYR A 469 -18.88 -7.82 -0.08
C TYR A 469 -19.99 -8.47 -0.89
N ARG A 470 -20.79 -7.65 -1.55
CA ARG A 470 -21.86 -8.18 -2.38
C ARG A 470 -21.23 -8.83 -3.62
N GLU A 471 -21.66 -10.04 -3.91
CA GLU A 471 -21.19 -10.78 -5.08
C GLU A 471 -22.33 -11.62 -5.67
N TRP A 472 -22.28 -11.84 -6.97
CA TRP A 472 -23.22 -12.67 -7.68
C TRP A 472 -22.63 -14.06 -7.79
N VAL A 473 -23.35 -15.06 -7.30
CA VAL A 473 -23.01 -16.48 -7.45
C VAL A 473 -24.12 -17.20 -8.24
N PRO A 474 -23.77 -18.22 -9.04
CA PRO A 474 -24.72 -18.92 -9.92
C PRO A 474 -25.66 -19.89 -9.19
N TYR A 475 -25.65 -19.89 -7.86
CA TYR A 475 -26.47 -20.74 -7.00
C TYR A 475 -27.02 -19.93 -5.83
N ASP A 476 -28.17 -20.33 -5.30
CA ASP A 476 -28.73 -19.69 -4.12
C ASP A 476 -27.97 -20.11 -2.85
N TYR A 477 -27.14 -19.22 -2.33
CA TYR A 477 -26.38 -19.47 -1.11
C TYR A 477 -27.25 -19.36 0.16
N TYR A 478 -28.48 -18.81 0.09
CA TYR A 478 -29.44 -18.86 1.19
C TYR A 478 -30.10 -20.24 1.33
N ALA A 479 -30.06 -21.07 0.28
CA ALA A 479 -30.70 -22.38 0.28
C ALA A 479 -30.09 -23.37 1.30
N SER A 480 -28.82 -23.21 1.68
CA SER A 480 -28.21 -24.00 2.76
C SER A 480 -27.08 -23.26 3.47
N TYR A 481 -27.00 -23.46 4.79
CA TYR A 481 -25.93 -22.88 5.62
C TYR A 481 -24.53 -23.31 5.17
N ALA A 482 -24.40 -24.53 4.62
CA ALA A 482 -23.13 -25.04 4.10
C ALA A 482 -22.65 -24.25 2.86
N LEU A 483 -23.55 -23.93 1.92
CA LEU A 483 -23.20 -23.15 0.72
C LEU A 483 -22.85 -21.70 1.07
N PHE A 484 -23.58 -21.09 2.00
CA PHE A 484 -23.22 -19.76 2.55
C PHE A 484 -21.82 -19.78 3.16
N PHE A 485 -21.51 -20.77 4.01
CA PHE A 485 -20.20 -20.90 4.65
C PHE A 485 -19.07 -21.06 3.62
N VAL A 486 -19.25 -21.90 2.60
CA VAL A 486 -18.25 -22.11 1.54
C VAL A 486 -17.99 -20.81 0.77
N THR A 487 -19.05 -20.09 0.41
CA THR A 487 -18.97 -18.82 -0.34
C THR A 487 -18.29 -17.74 0.49
N TYR A 488 -18.70 -17.59 1.76
CA TYR A 488 -18.06 -16.66 2.69
C TYR A 488 -16.57 -17.00 2.92
N ALA A 489 -16.22 -18.28 3.05
CA ALA A 489 -14.83 -18.71 3.21
C ALA A 489 -13.99 -18.42 1.95
N HIS A 490 -14.56 -18.62 0.76
CA HIS A 490 -13.91 -18.25 -0.51
C HIS A 490 -13.65 -16.74 -0.59
N GLN A 491 -14.64 -15.91 -0.27
CA GLN A 491 -14.51 -14.45 -0.27
C GLN A 491 -13.45 -13.98 0.75
N PHE A 492 -13.45 -14.55 1.96
CA PHE A 492 -12.49 -14.20 3.00
C PHE A 492 -11.05 -14.61 2.64
N LEU A 493 -10.86 -15.80 2.05
CA LEU A 493 -9.56 -16.25 1.55
C LEU A 493 -9.05 -15.40 0.38
N SER A 494 -9.94 -15.03 -0.55
CA SER A 494 -9.59 -14.20 -1.71
C SER A 494 -9.12 -12.81 -1.28
N THR A 495 -9.81 -12.18 -0.34
CA THR A 495 -9.43 -10.85 0.18
C THR A 495 -8.16 -10.90 1.03
N PHE A 496 -7.91 -11.99 1.78
CA PHE A 496 -6.65 -12.22 2.47
C PHE A 496 -5.47 -12.30 1.51
N TYR A 497 -5.60 -13.10 0.45
CA TYR A 497 -4.55 -13.23 -0.57
C TYR A 497 -4.34 -11.92 -1.34
N CYS A 498 -5.40 -11.16 -1.60
CA CYS A 498 -5.31 -9.82 -2.19
C CYS A 498 -4.44 -8.89 -1.33
N ALA A 499 -4.76 -8.76 -0.04
CA ALA A 499 -3.96 -7.95 0.90
C ALA A 499 -2.49 -8.40 0.95
N THR A 500 -2.27 -9.72 1.05
CA THR A 500 -0.92 -10.31 1.10
C THR A 500 -0.11 -10.02 -0.17
N VAL A 501 -0.73 -10.08 -1.35
CA VAL A 501 -0.10 -9.81 -2.65
C VAL A 501 0.30 -8.34 -2.79
N ASN A 502 -0.56 -7.42 -2.36
CA ASN A 502 -0.24 -5.99 -2.32
C ASN A 502 0.99 -5.74 -1.43
N VAL A 503 0.98 -6.24 -0.19
CA VAL A 503 2.12 -6.14 0.74
C VAL A 503 3.39 -6.74 0.13
N ALA A 504 3.29 -7.91 -0.49
CA ALA A 504 4.43 -8.59 -1.10
C ALA A 504 5.11 -7.76 -2.19
N CYS A 505 4.33 -7.28 -3.16
CA CYS A 505 4.87 -6.58 -4.33
C CYS A 505 5.40 -5.20 -3.95
N ASP A 506 4.62 -4.43 -3.19
CA ASP A 506 4.99 -3.06 -2.81
C ASP A 506 6.28 -3.06 -1.98
N THR A 507 6.37 -3.96 -0.99
CA THR A 507 7.57 -4.04 -0.13
C THR A 507 8.81 -4.59 -0.84
N LEU A 508 8.64 -5.37 -1.91
CA LEU A 508 9.75 -5.79 -2.78
C LEU A 508 10.30 -4.59 -3.56
N ILE A 509 9.42 -3.82 -4.19
CA ILE A 509 9.81 -2.63 -4.97
C ILE A 509 10.51 -1.63 -4.04
N CYS A 510 9.90 -1.28 -2.92
CA CYS A 510 10.48 -0.36 -1.94
C CYS A 510 11.82 -0.89 -1.37
N GLY A 511 11.93 -2.20 -1.16
CA GLY A 511 13.17 -2.83 -0.71
C GLY A 511 14.31 -2.70 -1.72
N LEU A 512 14.02 -2.89 -3.01
CA LEU A 512 15.00 -2.71 -4.10
C LEU A 512 15.42 -1.24 -4.26
N LEU A 513 14.48 -0.30 -4.18
CA LEU A 513 14.79 1.15 -4.18
C LEU A 513 15.68 1.54 -3.01
N MET A 514 15.42 1.01 -1.81
CA MET A 514 16.30 1.23 -0.65
C MET A 514 17.69 0.62 -0.82
N HIS A 515 17.83 -0.45 -1.60
CA HIS A 515 19.14 -0.96 -1.98
C HIS A 515 19.89 -0.05 -2.95
N VAL A 516 19.21 0.75 -3.78
CA VAL A 516 19.88 1.83 -4.55
C VAL A 516 20.52 2.84 -3.59
N CYS A 517 19.77 3.30 -2.57
CA CYS A 517 20.32 4.20 -1.54
C CYS A 517 21.48 3.57 -0.76
N CYS A 518 21.36 2.29 -0.41
CA CYS A 518 22.42 1.53 0.26
C CYS A 518 23.71 1.51 -0.57
N GLN A 519 23.59 1.26 -1.87
CA GLN A 519 24.75 1.17 -2.75
C GLN A 519 25.41 2.53 -2.97
N MET A 520 24.63 3.62 -2.98
CA MET A 520 25.18 4.98 -2.98
C MET A 520 25.99 5.27 -1.71
N GLU A 521 25.50 4.87 -0.53
CA GLU A 521 26.26 5.04 0.73
C GLU A 521 27.52 4.16 0.78
N ILE A 522 27.48 2.96 0.19
CA ILE A 522 28.67 2.11 0.00
C ILE A 522 29.67 2.78 -0.96
N LEU A 523 29.19 3.38 -2.07
CA LEU A 523 30.04 4.10 -3.00
C LEU A 523 30.70 5.31 -2.32
N GLU A 524 29.96 6.12 -1.55
CA GLU A 524 30.51 7.22 -0.74
C GLU A 524 31.62 6.74 0.20
N TYR A 525 31.41 5.59 0.84
CA TYR A 525 32.39 4.98 1.74
C TYR A 525 33.65 4.51 1.01
N ARG A 526 33.51 3.90 -0.17
CA ARG A 526 34.63 3.50 -1.03
C ARG A 526 35.43 4.71 -1.51
N LEU A 527 34.73 5.76 -1.96
CA LEU A 527 35.35 7.00 -2.44
C LEU A 527 36.17 7.70 -1.34
N LYS A 528 35.77 7.60 -0.07
CA LYS A 528 36.53 8.12 1.09
C LYS A 528 37.85 7.41 1.35
N LYS A 529 38.01 6.17 0.88
CA LYS A 529 39.20 5.35 1.09
C LYS A 529 40.19 5.37 -0.07
N ILE A 530 39.92 6.14 -1.13
CA ILE A 530 40.75 6.14 -2.33
C ILE A 530 42.18 6.55 -1.98
N SER A 531 43.13 5.67 -2.31
CA SER A 531 44.57 5.95 -2.21
C SER A 531 45.29 5.70 -3.54
N GLN A 532 44.77 4.82 -4.41
CA GLN A 532 45.36 4.45 -5.70
C GLN A 532 44.39 4.62 -6.88
N GLN A 533 44.91 4.55 -8.11
CA GLN A 533 44.12 4.78 -9.33
C GLN A 533 43.23 3.58 -9.73
N ASP A 534 43.61 2.36 -9.36
CA ASP A 534 42.81 1.15 -9.59
C ASP A 534 41.53 1.13 -8.73
N ASP A 535 41.59 1.67 -7.50
CA ASP A 535 40.43 1.84 -6.60
C ASP A 535 39.35 2.73 -7.24
N LEU A 536 39.77 3.75 -8.00
CA LEU A 536 38.87 4.70 -8.63
C LEU A 536 38.16 4.08 -9.85
N SER A 537 38.86 3.27 -10.65
CA SER A 537 38.25 2.53 -11.77
C SER A 537 37.14 1.60 -11.29
N TYR A 538 37.37 0.92 -10.15
CA TYR A 538 36.36 0.09 -9.51
C TYR A 538 35.16 0.92 -9.00
N CYS A 539 35.39 2.09 -8.39
CA CYS A 539 34.31 2.99 -7.95
C CYS A 539 33.47 3.52 -9.12
N ILE A 540 34.08 3.83 -10.28
CA ILE A 540 33.36 4.26 -11.48
C ILE A 540 32.48 3.11 -12.01
N ARG A 541 33.01 1.89 -12.07
CA ARG A 541 32.23 0.70 -12.44
C ARG A 541 31.07 0.46 -11.47
N HIS A 542 31.31 0.65 -10.17
CA HIS A 542 30.28 0.55 -9.14
C HIS A 542 29.18 1.60 -9.35
N HIS A 543 29.53 2.87 -9.54
CA HIS A 543 28.59 3.94 -9.82
C HIS A 543 27.73 3.66 -11.06
N ASN A 544 28.33 3.21 -12.16
CA ASN A 544 27.60 2.81 -13.36
C ASN A 544 26.66 1.61 -13.10
N SER A 545 27.11 0.63 -12.32
CA SER A 545 26.28 -0.52 -11.94
C SER A 545 25.10 -0.13 -11.06
N ILE A 546 25.22 0.89 -10.21
CA ILE A 546 24.10 1.44 -9.43
C ILE A 546 23.04 2.05 -10.35
N PHE A 547 23.45 2.80 -11.38
CA PHE A 547 22.52 3.35 -12.36
C PHE A 547 21.82 2.26 -13.17
N GLN A 548 22.56 1.25 -13.64
CA GLN A 548 21.97 0.11 -14.35
C GLN A 548 20.99 -0.66 -13.46
N PHE A 549 21.34 -0.89 -12.19
CA PHE A 549 20.46 -1.51 -11.22
C PHE A 549 19.18 -0.69 -10.99
N ALA A 550 19.30 0.63 -10.78
CA ALA A 550 18.14 1.50 -10.59
C ALA A 550 17.24 1.55 -11.84
N ARG A 551 17.83 1.59 -13.05
CA ARG A 551 17.09 1.53 -14.31
C ARG A 551 16.35 0.19 -14.46
N ALA A 552 17.02 -0.93 -14.20
CA ALA A 552 16.41 -2.25 -14.26
C ALA A 552 15.24 -2.40 -13.27
N VAL A 553 15.38 -1.84 -12.06
CA VAL A 553 14.26 -1.77 -11.08
C VAL A 553 13.11 -0.92 -11.62
N ASN A 554 13.39 0.25 -12.21
CA ASN A 554 12.33 1.09 -12.78
C ASN A 554 11.61 0.39 -13.94
N GLU A 555 12.34 -0.17 -14.91
CA GLU A 555 11.77 -0.86 -16.07
C GLU A 555 10.98 -2.12 -15.67
N GLY A 556 11.49 -2.89 -14.70
CA GLY A 556 10.85 -4.12 -14.23
C GLY A 556 9.52 -3.91 -13.51
N PHE A 557 9.33 -2.73 -12.88
CA PHE A 557 8.17 -2.44 -12.03
C PHE A 557 7.32 -1.25 -12.47
N ALA A 558 7.73 -0.46 -13.47
CA ALA A 558 7.01 0.74 -13.92
C ALA A 558 5.53 0.47 -14.24
N ARG A 559 5.24 -0.64 -14.93
CA ARG A 559 3.86 -1.04 -15.27
C ARG A 559 3.00 -1.35 -14.04
N ILE A 560 3.60 -1.94 -13.00
CA ILE A 560 2.90 -2.23 -11.74
C ILE A 560 2.53 -0.92 -11.04
N ILE A 561 3.48 0.00 -10.94
CA ILE A 561 3.27 1.28 -10.25
C ILE A 561 2.26 2.15 -11.02
N GLU A 562 2.31 2.16 -12.35
CA GLU A 562 1.33 2.86 -13.20
C GLU A 562 -0.10 2.35 -12.95
N PHE A 563 -0.33 1.04 -13.04
CA PHE A 563 -1.66 0.46 -12.83
C PHE A 563 -2.17 0.66 -11.40
N GLN A 564 -1.26 0.60 -10.41
CA GLN A 564 -1.56 0.91 -9.02
C GLN A 564 -2.05 2.36 -8.87
N PHE A 565 -1.33 3.35 -9.40
CA PHE A 565 -1.69 4.76 -9.24
C PHE A 565 -3.07 5.09 -9.84
N VAL A 566 -3.32 4.61 -11.06
CA VAL A 566 -4.63 4.83 -11.73
C VAL A 566 -5.75 4.22 -10.90
N THR A 567 -5.58 2.96 -10.48
CA THR A 567 -6.65 2.24 -9.78
C THR A 567 -6.86 2.73 -8.35
N SER A 568 -5.79 3.05 -7.62
CA SER A 568 -5.91 3.64 -6.27
C SER A 568 -6.59 5.00 -6.31
N THR A 569 -6.37 5.79 -7.36
CA THR A 569 -7.09 7.05 -7.56
C THR A 569 -8.60 6.76 -7.64
N LEU A 570 -9.02 5.87 -8.53
CA LEU A 570 -10.43 5.47 -8.68
C LEU A 570 -11.07 4.94 -7.39
N ILE A 571 -10.32 4.14 -6.63
CA ILE A 571 -10.76 3.63 -5.33
C ILE A 571 -10.96 4.77 -4.34
N ILE A 572 -9.98 5.67 -4.20
CA ILE A 572 -10.08 6.82 -3.27
C ILE A 572 -11.25 7.72 -3.68
N CYS A 573 -11.42 7.98 -4.97
CA CYS A 573 -12.53 8.72 -5.54
C CYS A 573 -13.90 8.11 -5.15
N SER A 574 -14.04 6.79 -5.31
CA SER A 574 -15.27 6.07 -4.97
C SER A 574 -15.56 6.07 -3.46
N ASN A 575 -14.52 5.86 -2.65
CA ASN A 575 -14.66 5.87 -1.19
C ASN A 575 -15.01 7.27 -0.67
N LEU A 576 -14.43 8.33 -1.22
CA LEU A 576 -14.76 9.70 -0.84
C LEU A 576 -16.19 10.07 -1.20
N PHE A 577 -16.67 9.63 -2.37
CA PHE A 577 -18.08 9.78 -2.75
C PHE A 577 -19.00 9.17 -1.69
N GLN A 578 -18.75 7.93 -1.29
CA GLN A 578 -19.53 7.26 -0.24
C GLN A 578 -19.43 7.95 1.11
N LEU A 579 -18.23 8.39 1.51
CA LEU A 579 -18.03 9.14 2.75
C LEU A 579 -18.83 10.43 2.76
N SER A 580 -18.91 11.15 1.64
CA SER A 580 -19.66 12.40 1.52
C SER A 580 -21.18 12.24 1.67
N LYS A 581 -21.73 11.07 1.29
CA LYS A 581 -23.16 10.78 1.38
C LYS A 581 -23.58 10.19 2.74
N SER A 582 -22.62 9.65 3.48
CA SER A 582 -22.87 8.85 4.68
C SER A 582 -23.04 9.68 5.96
N THR A 583 -24.12 9.45 6.71
CA THR A 583 -24.21 9.91 8.11
C THR A 583 -23.25 9.08 8.98
N MET A 584 -22.44 9.72 9.83
CA MET A 584 -21.37 9.08 10.63
C MET A 584 -21.81 7.75 11.31
N GLY A 585 -21.48 6.62 10.68
CA GLY A 585 -21.80 5.25 11.10
C GLY A 585 -20.58 4.32 11.04
N ALA A 586 -20.74 3.07 11.52
CA ALA A 586 -19.63 2.11 11.64
C ALA A 586 -19.00 1.69 10.29
N ASN A 587 -19.79 1.60 9.21
CA ASN A 587 -19.30 1.29 7.87
C ASN A 587 -18.39 2.41 7.32
N ASN A 588 -18.62 3.66 7.73
CA ASN A 588 -17.81 4.81 7.32
C ASN A 588 -16.40 4.74 7.93
N ILE A 589 -16.26 4.18 9.14
CA ILE A 589 -14.94 4.00 9.78
C ILE A 589 -14.09 3.02 8.97
N ALA A 590 -14.67 1.90 8.54
CA ALA A 590 -13.97 0.93 7.69
C ALA A 590 -13.55 1.56 6.36
N LEU A 591 -14.42 2.39 5.77
CA LEU A 591 -14.16 3.11 4.54
C LEU A 591 -13.07 4.21 4.68
N VAL A 592 -13.03 4.94 5.80
CA VAL A 592 -11.94 5.88 6.13
C VAL A 592 -10.62 5.13 6.31
N VAL A 593 -10.61 4.04 7.06
CA VAL A 593 -9.41 3.21 7.28
C VAL A 593 -8.90 2.65 5.96
N TYR A 594 -9.80 2.17 5.09
CA TYR A 594 -9.46 1.68 3.77
C TYR A 594 -8.89 2.80 2.88
N THR A 595 -9.50 3.99 2.88
CA THR A 595 -8.97 5.17 2.16
C THR A 595 -7.57 5.56 2.63
N CYS A 596 -7.31 5.53 3.94
CA CYS A 596 -5.97 5.74 4.50
C CYS A 596 -4.96 4.67 4.03
N CYS A 597 -5.38 3.42 3.86
CA CYS A 597 -4.53 2.36 3.31
C CYS A 597 -4.16 2.64 1.85
N MET A 598 -5.14 3.01 1.02
CA MET A 598 -4.91 3.32 -0.40
C MET A 598 -4.02 4.55 -0.58
N LEU A 599 -4.18 5.58 0.25
CA LEU A 599 -3.27 6.73 0.29
C LEU A 599 -1.85 6.33 0.70
N THR A 600 -1.73 5.41 1.66
CA THR A 600 -0.43 4.90 2.11
C THR A 600 0.26 4.09 1.01
N GLU A 601 -0.49 3.28 0.25
CA GLU A 601 -0.01 2.53 -0.93
C GLU A 601 0.66 3.45 -1.96
N ILE A 602 0.05 4.61 -2.27
CA ILE A 602 0.64 5.60 -3.17
C ILE A 602 1.84 6.30 -2.52
N PHE A 603 1.69 6.71 -1.25
CA PHE A 603 2.71 7.47 -0.52
C PHE A 603 4.04 6.72 -0.44
N ILE A 604 4.03 5.40 -0.20
CA ILE A 604 5.28 4.64 -0.07
C ILE A 604 6.13 4.71 -1.34
N TYR A 605 5.53 4.61 -2.52
CA TYR A 605 6.26 4.71 -3.79
C TYR A 605 6.93 6.08 -3.96
N CYS A 606 6.19 7.16 -3.70
CA CYS A 606 6.70 8.52 -3.74
C CYS A 606 7.79 8.78 -2.69
N TRP A 607 7.64 8.25 -1.48
CA TRP A 607 8.62 8.41 -0.40
C TRP A 607 9.95 7.74 -0.75
N PHE A 608 9.92 6.49 -1.20
CA PHE A 608 11.15 5.75 -1.55
C PHE A 608 11.77 6.26 -2.85
N GLY A 609 10.97 6.65 -3.85
CA GLY A 609 11.48 7.32 -5.06
C GLY A 609 12.18 8.64 -4.73
N ASN A 610 11.58 9.48 -3.86
CA ASN A 610 12.20 10.72 -3.41
C ASN A 610 13.50 10.49 -2.62
N ARG A 611 13.56 9.43 -1.80
CA ARG A 611 14.78 9.02 -1.09
C ARG A 611 15.92 8.67 -2.05
N VAL A 612 15.63 7.95 -3.13
CA VAL A 612 16.61 7.63 -4.18
C VAL A 612 17.09 8.91 -4.88
N LYS A 613 16.16 9.78 -5.30
CA LYS A 613 16.47 11.09 -5.90
C LYS A 613 17.38 11.93 -5.00
N SER A 614 16.97 12.16 -3.76
CA SER A 614 17.73 12.96 -2.80
C SER A 614 19.12 12.38 -2.52
N LYS A 615 19.22 11.06 -2.29
CA LYS A 615 20.51 10.41 -2.03
C LYS A 615 21.45 10.45 -3.25
N SER A 616 20.91 10.38 -4.46
CA SER A 616 21.71 10.51 -5.69
C SER A 616 22.31 11.90 -5.88
N LEU A 617 21.57 12.96 -5.53
CA LEU A 617 22.07 14.35 -5.58
C LEU A 617 23.15 14.61 -4.52
N GLN A 618 22.96 14.08 -3.30
CA GLN A 618 23.92 14.21 -2.19
C GLN A 618 25.29 13.58 -2.48
N LEU A 619 25.39 12.69 -3.47
CA LEU A 619 26.66 12.09 -3.85
C LEU A 619 27.65 13.16 -4.33
N ALA A 620 27.19 14.18 -5.06
CA ALA A 620 28.06 15.26 -5.53
C ALA A 620 28.71 16.03 -4.36
N ASP A 621 27.90 16.39 -3.35
CA ASP A 621 28.35 17.08 -2.14
C ASP A 621 29.31 16.19 -1.32
N SER A 622 28.99 14.90 -1.22
CA SER A 622 29.81 13.93 -0.49
C SER A 622 31.18 13.73 -1.14
N VAL A 623 31.24 13.75 -2.47
CA VAL A 623 32.50 13.70 -3.24
C VAL A 623 33.29 15.00 -3.09
N PHE A 624 32.62 16.14 -3.08
CA PHE A 624 33.27 17.44 -2.87
C PHE A 624 33.94 17.55 -1.49
N GLN A 625 33.32 16.98 -0.45
CA GLN A 625 33.84 16.98 0.92
C GLN A 625 35.04 16.03 1.14
N LEU A 626 35.48 15.29 0.12
CA LEU A 626 36.67 14.47 0.19
C LEU A 626 37.93 15.35 0.32
N HIS A 627 38.99 14.81 0.92
CA HIS A 627 40.32 15.43 0.88
C HIS A 627 40.95 15.22 -0.52
N TRP A 628 40.35 15.79 -1.57
CA TRP A 628 40.73 15.56 -2.97
C TRP A 628 41.89 16.45 -3.46
N LEU A 629 42.21 17.53 -2.75
CA LEU A 629 43.32 18.45 -3.04
C LEU A 629 44.70 17.76 -3.18
N PRO A 630 45.12 16.81 -2.32
CA PRO A 630 46.39 16.11 -2.45
C PRO A 630 46.40 14.99 -3.52
N LEU A 631 45.26 14.65 -4.13
CA LEU A 631 45.19 13.57 -5.11
C LEU A 631 45.80 13.96 -6.47
N ASN A 632 46.26 12.95 -7.22
CA ASN A 632 46.80 13.14 -8.57
C ASN A 632 45.78 13.76 -9.54
N ASN A 633 46.25 14.51 -10.53
CA ASN A 633 45.38 15.21 -11.50
C ASN A 633 44.44 14.28 -12.28
N SER A 634 44.83 13.02 -12.53
CA SER A 634 43.97 12.00 -13.14
C SER A 634 42.76 11.66 -12.26
N VAL A 635 42.99 11.49 -10.96
CA VAL A 635 41.95 11.19 -9.97
C VAL A 635 41.01 12.39 -9.81
N LYS A 636 41.56 13.61 -9.73
CA LYS A 636 40.77 14.85 -9.67
C LYS A 636 39.82 15.01 -10.87
N LYS A 637 40.31 14.79 -12.10
CA LYS A 637 39.47 14.82 -13.31
C LYS A 637 38.33 13.82 -13.25
N SER A 638 38.59 12.61 -12.78
CA SER A 638 37.58 11.55 -12.65
C SER A 638 36.54 11.86 -11.57
N LEU A 639 36.95 12.41 -10.42
CA LEU A 639 36.03 12.88 -9.37
C LEU A 639 35.13 14.01 -9.89
N LEU A 640 35.67 14.95 -10.67
CA LEU A 640 34.87 16.00 -11.33
C LEU A 640 33.81 15.42 -12.27
N ILE A 641 34.14 14.37 -13.02
CA ILE A 641 33.17 13.67 -13.89
C ILE A 641 32.08 13.00 -13.04
N ILE A 642 32.43 12.36 -11.93
CA ILE A 642 31.47 11.76 -11.00
C ILE A 642 30.54 12.83 -10.43
N MET A 643 31.07 13.95 -9.96
CA MET A 643 30.28 15.08 -9.45
C MET A 643 29.35 15.64 -10.53
N LYS A 644 29.87 15.87 -11.74
CA LYS A 644 29.07 16.36 -12.88
C LYS A 644 27.99 15.36 -13.31
N ARG A 645 28.23 14.05 -13.17
CA ARG A 645 27.21 13.03 -13.43
C ARG A 645 26.16 12.99 -12.32
N ALA A 646 26.56 13.17 -11.06
CA ALA A 646 25.68 13.17 -9.90
C ALA A 646 24.73 14.38 -9.85
N THR A 647 25.01 15.47 -10.59
CA THR A 647 24.04 16.57 -10.76
C THR A 647 22.78 16.16 -11.53
N VAL A 648 22.80 15.02 -12.23
CA VAL A 648 21.61 14.44 -12.86
C VAL A 648 21.11 13.28 -11.97
N PRO A 649 20.00 13.48 -11.22
CA PRO A 649 19.54 12.53 -10.23
C PRO A 649 19.09 11.19 -10.82
N ILE A 650 19.07 10.15 -9.99
CA ILE A 650 18.31 8.93 -10.27
C ILE A 650 16.86 9.20 -9.90
N GLU A 651 16.03 9.41 -10.92
CA GLU A 651 14.59 9.54 -10.76
C GLU A 651 13.89 8.27 -11.24
N ILE A 652 12.99 7.77 -10.40
CA ILE A 652 12.09 6.67 -10.75
C ILE A 652 10.85 7.31 -11.35
N VAL A 653 10.59 7.02 -12.62
CA VAL A 653 9.51 7.64 -13.40
C VAL A 653 8.54 6.56 -13.85
N THR A 654 7.26 6.84 -13.69
CA THR A 654 6.15 5.96 -14.10
C THR A 654 5.38 6.59 -15.26
N ALA A 655 4.83 5.76 -16.15
CA ALA A 655 4.22 6.19 -17.42
C ALA A 655 5.11 7.11 -18.27
N TYR A 656 6.44 7.04 -18.08
CA TYR A 656 7.47 7.90 -18.69
C TYR A 656 7.37 9.41 -18.39
N ILE A 657 6.38 9.86 -17.59
CA ILE A 657 6.07 11.30 -17.39
C ILE A 657 5.92 11.67 -15.90
N LEU A 658 5.48 10.77 -15.03
CA LEU A 658 5.26 11.07 -13.61
C LEU A 658 6.47 10.66 -12.74
N PRO A 659 7.25 11.61 -12.21
CA PRO A 659 8.32 11.29 -11.27
C PRO A 659 7.73 10.86 -9.92
N LEU A 660 8.19 9.73 -9.37
CA LEU A 660 7.78 9.26 -8.04
C LEU A 660 8.49 10.06 -6.95
N ASN A 661 8.02 11.27 -6.67
CA ASN A 661 8.52 12.16 -5.61
C ASN A 661 7.40 12.69 -4.70
N LEU A 662 7.80 13.34 -3.61
CA LEU A 662 6.85 13.90 -2.64
C LEU A 662 6.02 15.04 -3.23
N ASP A 663 6.56 15.82 -4.17
CA ASP A 663 5.82 16.91 -4.84
C ASP A 663 4.61 16.36 -5.60
N SER A 664 4.77 15.23 -6.31
CA SER A 664 3.67 14.55 -6.99
C SER A 664 2.61 14.02 -6.02
N PHE A 665 3.02 13.55 -4.84
CA PHE A 665 2.07 13.12 -3.79
C PHE A 665 1.30 14.31 -3.17
N VAL A 666 1.95 15.45 -2.95
CA VAL A 666 1.28 16.65 -2.43
C VAL A 666 0.29 17.20 -3.45
N ALA A 667 0.65 17.23 -4.74
CA ALA A 667 -0.27 17.59 -5.80
C ALA A 667 -1.52 16.68 -5.82
N PHE A 668 -1.31 15.37 -5.63
CA PHE A 668 -2.39 14.38 -5.52
C PHE A 668 -3.29 14.62 -4.28
N MET A 669 -2.71 14.86 -3.10
CA MET A 669 -3.48 15.13 -1.88
C MET A 669 -4.29 16.44 -1.95
N ASN A 670 -3.76 17.47 -2.62
CA ASN A 670 -4.47 18.74 -2.79
C ASN A 670 -5.70 18.61 -3.70
N ILE A 671 -5.69 17.68 -4.67
CA ILE A 671 -6.86 17.37 -5.50
C ILE A 671 -7.94 16.69 -4.64
N ILE A 672 -7.53 15.80 -3.74
CA ILE A 672 -8.42 14.97 -2.91
C ILE A 672 -9.08 15.76 -1.78
N LEU A 673 -8.33 16.64 -1.09
CA LEU A 673 -8.79 17.29 0.15
C LEU A 673 -9.67 18.54 -0.07
N ASN A 674 -9.77 19.05 -1.29
CA ASN A 674 -10.57 20.26 -1.59
C ASN A 674 -12.02 19.96 -2.05
N VAL A 675 -12.56 18.80 -1.67
CA VAL A 675 -13.85 18.28 -2.16
C VAL A 675 -14.84 18.14 -1.01
N GLU A 676 -15.89 18.97 -0.98
CA GLU A 676 -16.89 19.00 0.11
C GLU A 676 -18.24 18.30 -0.22
N ASN A 677 -18.58 18.04 -1.50
CA ASN A 677 -19.81 17.30 -1.91
C ASN A 677 -19.55 16.27 -3.02
N SER A 678 -20.33 15.16 -3.07
CA SER A 678 -20.27 14.12 -4.12
C SER A 678 -20.59 14.61 -5.54
N ASP A 679 -21.55 15.53 -5.67
CA ASP A 679 -21.90 16.15 -6.95
C ASP A 679 -20.78 17.06 -7.44
N GLU A 680 -20.20 17.82 -6.52
CA GLU A 680 -19.05 18.69 -6.78
C GLU A 680 -17.77 17.90 -7.07
N PHE A 681 -17.63 16.73 -6.44
CA PHE A 681 -16.56 15.79 -6.72
C PHE A 681 -16.65 15.28 -8.16
N THR A 682 -17.85 14.86 -8.57
CA THR A 682 -18.08 14.39 -9.94
C THR A 682 -17.81 15.53 -10.94
N ASP A 683 -18.24 16.75 -10.63
CA ASP A 683 -17.97 17.96 -11.44
C ASP A 683 -16.49 18.31 -11.57
N ALA A 684 -15.74 18.20 -10.47
CA ALA A 684 -14.30 18.43 -10.47
C ALA A 684 -13.56 17.29 -11.19
N LEU A 685 -14.00 16.04 -11.00
CA LEU A 685 -13.32 14.85 -11.51
C LEU A 685 -13.33 14.80 -13.05
N TYR A 686 -14.48 14.93 -13.71
CA TYR A 686 -14.52 14.79 -15.17
C TYR A 686 -13.76 15.90 -15.88
N MET A 687 -13.83 17.13 -15.35
CA MET A 687 -13.08 18.27 -15.89
C MET A 687 -11.59 18.15 -15.64
N MET A 688 -11.19 17.77 -14.43
CA MET A 688 -9.79 17.55 -14.10
C MET A 688 -9.19 16.48 -15.01
N LEU A 689 -9.85 15.33 -15.16
CA LEU A 689 -9.40 14.24 -16.01
C LEU A 689 -9.25 14.70 -17.47
N THR A 690 -10.19 15.48 -17.97
CA THR A 690 -10.16 15.98 -19.35
C THR A 690 -9.04 16.99 -19.59
N VAL A 691 -8.85 17.93 -18.67
CA VAL A 691 -7.78 18.92 -18.75
C VAL A 691 -6.42 18.24 -18.61
N LEU A 692 -6.28 17.25 -17.72
CA LEU A 692 -5.06 16.48 -17.53
C LEU A 692 -4.66 15.73 -18.79
N VAL A 693 -5.62 15.10 -19.49
CA VAL A 693 -5.35 14.41 -20.75
C VAL A 693 -5.03 15.39 -21.88
N ALA A 694 -5.72 16.54 -21.96
CA ALA A 694 -5.39 17.57 -22.95
C ALA A 694 -3.96 18.10 -22.72
N ALA A 695 -3.57 18.37 -21.47
CA ALA A 695 -2.22 18.79 -21.11
C ALA A 695 -1.17 17.71 -21.41
N TYR A 696 -1.47 16.45 -21.12
CA TYR A 696 -0.63 15.30 -21.46
C TYR A 696 -0.39 15.20 -22.97
N LYS A 697 -1.44 15.32 -23.78
CA LYS A 697 -1.30 15.31 -25.25
C LYS A 697 -0.48 16.50 -25.74
N GLN A 698 -0.76 17.69 -25.24
CA GLN A 698 -0.02 18.88 -25.65
C GLN A 698 1.46 18.79 -25.32
N THR A 699 1.81 18.33 -24.12
CA THR A 699 3.21 18.13 -23.71
C THR A 699 3.86 17.03 -24.53
N PHE A 700 3.19 15.91 -24.78
CA PHE A 700 3.69 14.86 -25.67
C PHE A 700 3.98 15.41 -27.07
N MET A 701 3.01 16.09 -27.70
CA MET A 701 3.16 16.66 -29.04
C MET A 701 4.32 17.66 -29.10
N LEU A 702 4.57 18.40 -28.01
CA LEU A 702 5.68 19.34 -27.92
C LEU A 702 7.03 18.64 -27.76
N LEU A 703 7.11 17.58 -26.95
CA LEU A 703 8.34 16.80 -26.74
C LEU A 703 8.72 16.00 -27.99
N ASP A 704 7.74 15.37 -28.64
CA ASP A 704 7.93 14.52 -29.83
C ASP A 704 7.76 15.27 -31.16
N ARG A 705 7.71 16.61 -31.15
CA ARG A 705 7.53 17.43 -32.36
C ARG A 705 8.50 17.08 -33.51
N GLY A 706 9.74 16.71 -33.18
CA GLY A 706 10.75 16.32 -34.17
C GLY A 706 10.40 15.00 -34.86
N ASN A 707 9.95 14.01 -34.09
CA ASN A 707 9.51 12.71 -34.60
C ASN A 707 8.22 12.83 -35.42
N ILE A 708 7.28 13.65 -34.96
CA ILE A 708 6.03 13.94 -35.70
C ILE A 708 6.36 14.61 -37.04
N THR A 709 7.25 15.61 -37.05
CA THR A 709 7.68 16.29 -38.27
C THR A 709 8.36 15.31 -39.23
N MET A 710 9.23 14.44 -38.71
CA MET A 710 9.87 13.39 -39.51
C MET A 710 8.84 12.44 -40.16
N ILE A 711 7.81 12.01 -39.42
CA ILE A 711 6.73 11.16 -39.95
C ILE A 711 5.92 11.91 -41.02
N ILE A 712 5.66 13.21 -40.85
CA ILE A 712 4.99 14.03 -41.87
C ILE A 712 5.87 14.17 -43.12
N ASP A 713 7.15 14.47 -42.94
CA ASP A 713 8.11 14.65 -44.04
C ASP A 713 8.26 13.38 -44.88
N GLN A 714 8.18 12.20 -44.27
CA GLN A 714 8.20 10.93 -45.00
C GLN A 714 7.08 10.86 -46.07
N LEU A 715 5.89 11.45 -45.83
CA LEU A 715 4.78 11.44 -46.79
C LEU A 715 5.02 12.29 -48.05
N THR A 716 6.04 13.15 -48.02
CA THR A 716 6.43 14.05 -49.12
C THR A 716 7.51 13.46 -50.03
N VAL A 717 8.19 12.41 -49.59
CA VAL A 717 9.30 11.76 -50.31
C VAL A 717 8.84 10.45 -50.96
N ARG A 718 9.55 9.98 -52.00
CA ARG A 718 9.31 8.64 -52.57
C ARG A 718 9.59 7.56 -51.50
N PRO A 719 8.78 6.47 -51.42
CA PRO A 719 7.75 6.04 -52.37
C PRO A 719 6.35 6.60 -52.10
N PHE A 720 6.16 7.40 -51.06
CA PHE A 720 4.84 7.90 -50.64
C PHE A 720 4.33 9.07 -51.49
N ALA A 721 5.24 9.87 -52.07
CA ALA A 721 4.89 10.96 -52.98
C ALA A 721 4.16 10.43 -54.24
N PRO A 722 3.05 11.08 -54.67
CA PRO A 722 2.32 10.66 -55.85
C PRO A 722 3.13 10.98 -57.12
N CYS A 723 3.28 10.02 -58.01
CA CYS A 723 4.02 10.16 -59.27
C CYS A 723 3.12 10.43 -60.49
N GLU A 724 1.85 10.02 -60.41
CA GLU A 724 0.89 10.11 -61.52
C GLU A 724 -0.39 10.86 -61.16
N SER A 725 -1.11 11.33 -62.19
CA SER A 725 -2.39 12.04 -62.03
C SER A 725 -3.45 11.23 -61.29
N HIS A 726 -3.48 9.90 -61.45
CA HIS A 726 -4.40 9.04 -60.72
C HIS A 726 -4.05 8.96 -59.23
N GLU A 727 -2.76 8.86 -58.87
CA GLU A 727 -2.31 8.84 -57.47
C GLU A 727 -2.62 10.17 -56.76
N VAL A 728 -2.50 11.30 -57.47
CA VAL A 728 -2.92 12.62 -56.98
C VAL A 728 -4.43 12.66 -56.71
N THR A 729 -5.23 11.98 -57.55
CA THR A 729 -6.69 11.90 -57.38
C THR A 729 -7.07 11.08 -56.14
N ILE A 730 -6.40 9.95 -55.90
CA ILE A 730 -6.57 9.13 -54.68
C ILE A 730 -6.19 9.96 -53.44
N ARG A 731 -5.04 10.64 -53.45
CA ARG A 731 -4.61 11.47 -52.32
C ARG A 731 -5.63 12.58 -52.01
N ARG A 732 -6.11 13.29 -53.05
CA ARG A 732 -7.12 14.35 -52.89
C ARG A 732 -8.45 13.84 -52.32
N LYS A 733 -8.86 12.60 -52.65
CA LYS A 733 -10.05 11.95 -52.07
C LYS A 733 -9.89 11.77 -50.56
N PHE A 734 -8.76 11.24 -50.10
CA PHE A 734 -8.50 11.05 -48.67
C PHE A 734 -8.31 12.39 -47.93
N ASP A 735 -7.65 13.38 -48.53
CA ASP A 735 -7.49 14.71 -47.93
C ASP A 735 -8.86 15.39 -47.70
N LYS A 736 -9.79 15.31 -48.67
CA LYS A 736 -11.17 15.80 -48.50
C LYS A 736 -11.92 15.05 -47.40
N MET A 737 -11.71 13.75 -47.28
CA MET A 737 -12.32 12.94 -46.23
C MET A 737 -11.80 13.33 -44.84
N ILE A 738 -10.48 13.50 -44.70
CA ILE A 738 -9.85 14.02 -43.47
C ILE A 738 -10.47 15.37 -43.11
N GLN A 739 -10.51 16.33 -44.04
CA GLN A 739 -11.07 17.66 -43.80
C GLN A 739 -12.55 17.62 -43.36
N SER A 740 -13.39 16.83 -44.03
CA SER A 740 -14.80 16.65 -43.65
C SER A 740 -14.95 16.08 -42.24
N ASN A 741 -14.15 15.08 -41.88
CA ASN A 741 -14.23 14.44 -40.56
C ASN A 741 -13.76 15.38 -39.43
N VAL A 742 -12.66 16.09 -39.66
CA VAL A 742 -12.15 17.11 -38.73
C VAL A 742 -13.19 18.20 -38.51
N LEU A 743 -13.84 18.68 -39.57
CA LEU A 743 -14.88 19.70 -39.46
C LEU A 743 -16.09 19.22 -38.65
N ARG A 744 -16.58 17.99 -38.89
CA ARG A 744 -17.70 17.43 -38.12
C ARG A 744 -17.37 17.28 -36.64
N TYR A 745 -16.18 16.79 -36.32
CA TYR A 745 -15.74 16.63 -34.93
C TYR A 745 -15.53 17.97 -34.23
N LEU A 746 -14.93 18.94 -34.92
CA LEU A 746 -14.79 20.32 -34.41
C LEU A 746 -16.16 20.94 -34.12
N ILE A 747 -17.14 20.79 -35.01
CA ILE A 747 -18.51 21.28 -34.78
C ILE A 747 -19.08 20.67 -33.49
N LEU A 748 -19.00 19.36 -33.30
CA LEU A 748 -19.52 18.69 -32.09
C LEU A 748 -18.86 19.21 -30.80
N VAL A 749 -17.53 19.37 -30.79
CA VAL A 749 -16.81 19.89 -29.63
C VAL A 749 -17.15 21.36 -29.37
N THR A 750 -17.25 22.19 -30.41
CA THR A 750 -17.65 23.60 -30.25
C THR A 750 -19.09 23.76 -29.76
N MET A 751 -20.02 22.90 -30.20
CA MET A 751 -21.38 22.83 -29.65
C MET A 751 -21.37 22.46 -28.15
N SER A 752 -20.49 21.55 -27.76
CA SER A 752 -20.32 21.17 -26.35
C SER A 752 -19.79 22.33 -25.50
N ILE A 753 -18.72 22.98 -25.96
CA ILE A 753 -18.13 24.14 -25.28
C ILE A 753 -19.16 25.26 -25.17
N THR A 754 -19.83 25.61 -26.26
CA THR A 754 -20.85 26.68 -26.25
C THR A 754 -22.02 26.36 -25.32
N SER A 755 -22.48 25.10 -25.26
CA SER A 755 -23.52 24.68 -24.32
C SER A 755 -23.09 24.83 -22.85
N ILE A 756 -21.84 24.49 -22.52
CA ILE A 756 -21.29 24.64 -21.17
C ILE A 756 -21.13 26.13 -20.83
N LEU A 757 -20.60 26.94 -21.76
CA LEU A 757 -20.43 28.38 -21.59
C LEU A 757 -21.78 29.08 -21.36
N MET A 758 -22.80 28.73 -22.14
CA MET A 758 -24.14 29.29 -22.00
C MET A 758 -24.74 28.95 -20.63
N THR A 759 -24.62 27.69 -20.19
CA THR A 759 -25.11 27.27 -18.88
C THR A 759 -24.39 28.01 -17.76
N SER A 760 -23.06 28.07 -17.80
CA SER A 760 -22.25 28.80 -16.83
C SER A 760 -22.62 30.29 -16.75
N PHE A 761 -22.88 30.93 -17.90
CA PHE A 761 -23.27 32.34 -17.95
C PHE A 761 -24.64 32.59 -17.31
N PHE A 762 -25.62 31.70 -17.52
CA PHE A 762 -26.98 31.88 -17.02
C PHE A 762 -27.19 31.40 -15.58
N THR A 763 -26.44 30.40 -15.09
CA THR A 763 -26.63 29.82 -13.75
C THR A 763 -25.57 30.26 -12.74
N GLU A 764 -24.29 30.16 -13.10
CA GLU A 764 -23.18 30.34 -12.16
C GLU A 764 -22.78 31.80 -12.00
N LEU A 765 -22.73 32.55 -13.11
CA LEU A 765 -22.39 33.98 -13.07
C LEU A 765 -23.41 34.78 -12.23
N THR A 766 -24.70 34.44 -12.33
CA THR A 766 -25.76 35.05 -11.51
C THR A 766 -25.62 34.76 -10.02
N LYS A 767 -25.07 33.58 -9.67
CA LYS A 767 -24.86 33.13 -8.29
C LYS A 767 -23.48 33.50 -7.73
N ARG A 768 -22.62 34.16 -8.52
CA ARG A 768 -21.19 34.41 -8.22
C ARG A 768 -20.39 33.14 -7.92
N ASN A 769 -20.72 32.07 -8.62
CA ASN A 769 -19.97 30.82 -8.57
C ASN A 769 -19.02 30.73 -9.76
N LEU A 770 -17.90 30.04 -9.55
CA LEU A 770 -17.02 29.64 -10.64
C LEU A 770 -17.67 28.50 -11.44
N THR A 771 -17.38 28.42 -12.75
CA THR A 771 -17.91 27.36 -13.62
C THR A 771 -17.53 25.98 -13.10
N TYR A 772 -16.30 25.87 -12.59
CA TYR A 772 -15.83 24.70 -11.86
C TYR A 772 -15.17 25.16 -10.58
N LYS A 773 -15.37 24.41 -9.50
CA LYS A 773 -14.65 24.66 -8.25
C LYS A 773 -13.16 24.47 -8.47
N ALA A 774 -12.39 25.50 -8.17
CA ALA A 774 -10.93 25.49 -8.26
C ALA A 774 -10.36 26.25 -7.07
N TRP A 775 -9.31 25.69 -6.46
CA TRP A 775 -8.54 26.39 -5.45
C TRP A 775 -7.62 27.41 -6.12
N VAL A 776 -7.67 28.66 -5.68
CA VAL A 776 -6.75 29.73 -6.06
C VAL A 776 -6.07 30.28 -4.81
N PRO A 777 -4.79 30.70 -4.88
CA PRO A 777 -3.99 31.07 -3.72
C PRO A 777 -4.38 32.41 -3.05
N PHE A 778 -5.46 33.03 -3.52
CA PHE A 778 -5.98 34.31 -3.03
C PHE A 778 -7.51 34.24 -2.96
N ASP A 779 -8.10 35.02 -2.06
CA ASP A 779 -9.55 35.06 -1.89
C ASP A 779 -10.22 35.81 -3.05
N TYR A 780 -10.79 35.06 -3.99
CA TYR A 780 -11.50 35.60 -5.14
C TYR A 780 -12.90 36.13 -4.81
N SER A 781 -13.43 35.82 -3.62
CA SER A 781 -14.73 36.34 -3.15
C SER A 781 -14.64 37.80 -2.68
N SER A 782 -13.42 38.25 -2.36
CA SER A 782 -13.15 39.57 -1.79
C SER A 782 -13.36 40.75 -2.77
N SER A 783 -13.24 40.53 -4.08
CA SER A 783 -13.34 41.59 -5.10
C SER A 783 -13.97 41.10 -6.41
N ASN A 784 -14.94 41.86 -6.93
CA ASN A 784 -15.59 41.57 -8.22
C ASN A 784 -14.61 41.48 -9.38
N VAL A 785 -13.54 42.28 -9.37
CA VAL A 785 -12.55 42.28 -10.45
C VAL A 785 -11.74 40.98 -10.42
N VAL A 786 -11.38 40.51 -9.23
CA VAL A 786 -10.61 39.26 -9.05
C VAL A 786 -11.48 38.05 -9.42
N PHE A 787 -12.74 38.02 -8.99
CA PHE A 787 -13.70 36.99 -9.41
C PHE A 787 -13.83 36.94 -10.94
N LEU A 788 -14.03 38.09 -11.61
CA LEU A 788 -14.19 38.14 -13.07
C LEU A 788 -12.93 37.68 -13.81
N LEU A 789 -11.73 38.01 -13.31
CA LEU A 789 -10.46 37.55 -13.87
C LEU A 789 -10.30 36.02 -13.74
N VAL A 790 -10.62 35.45 -12.58
CA VAL A 790 -10.55 33.99 -12.37
C VAL A 790 -11.59 33.26 -13.23
N TYR A 791 -12.82 33.79 -13.28
CA TYR A 791 -13.91 33.25 -14.09
C TYR A 791 -13.56 33.26 -15.59
N THR A 792 -13.08 34.39 -16.11
CA THR A 792 -12.66 34.50 -17.52
C THR A 792 -11.46 33.60 -17.84
N HIS A 793 -10.50 33.46 -16.93
CA HIS A 793 -9.40 32.51 -17.07
C HIS A 793 -9.90 31.06 -17.20
N GLN A 794 -10.88 30.65 -16.39
CA GLN A 794 -11.47 29.30 -16.49
C GLN A 794 -12.15 29.05 -17.84
N LEU A 795 -12.89 30.02 -18.37
CA LEU A 795 -13.56 29.88 -19.68
C LEU A 795 -12.54 29.76 -20.83
N ILE A 796 -11.46 30.54 -20.78
CA ILE A 796 -10.36 30.47 -21.76
C ILE A 796 -9.64 29.12 -21.64
N GLY A 797 -9.33 28.67 -20.42
CA GLY A 797 -8.68 27.38 -20.16
C GLY A 797 -9.48 26.18 -20.68
N MET A 798 -10.80 26.18 -20.45
CA MET A 798 -11.69 25.13 -20.97
C MET A 798 -11.75 25.15 -22.51
N SER A 799 -11.93 26.33 -23.10
CA SER A 799 -12.04 26.48 -24.56
C SER A 799 -10.75 26.06 -25.27
N THR A 800 -9.60 26.45 -24.73
CA THR A 800 -8.29 26.06 -25.25
C THR A 800 -8.05 24.55 -25.11
N SER A 801 -8.42 23.95 -23.96
CA SER A 801 -8.33 22.50 -23.76
C SER A 801 -9.16 21.72 -24.79
N GLY A 802 -10.39 22.15 -25.07
CA GLY A 802 -11.24 21.51 -26.08
C GLY A 802 -10.65 21.58 -27.49
N ILE A 803 -10.10 22.74 -27.89
CA ILE A 803 -9.45 22.91 -29.19
C ILE A 803 -8.19 22.05 -29.31
N VAL A 804 -7.37 21.99 -28.27
CA VAL A 804 -6.18 21.12 -28.23
C VAL A 804 -6.55 19.66 -28.41
N ASN A 805 -7.64 19.22 -27.77
CA ASN A 805 -8.14 17.85 -27.93
C ASN A 805 -8.52 17.59 -29.39
N VAL A 806 -9.33 18.46 -30.02
CA VAL A 806 -9.69 18.33 -31.45
C VAL A 806 -8.47 18.26 -32.35
N ALA A 807 -7.46 19.12 -32.12
CA ALA A 807 -6.26 19.15 -32.93
C ALA A 807 -5.46 17.84 -32.86
N CYS A 808 -5.28 17.28 -31.66
CA CYS A 808 -4.53 16.04 -31.46
C CYS A 808 -5.24 14.83 -32.10
N GLU A 809 -6.55 14.74 -31.91
CA GLU A 809 -7.39 13.67 -32.48
C GLU A 809 -7.39 13.70 -34.00
N SER A 810 -7.52 14.90 -34.56
CA SER A 810 -7.51 15.15 -36.00
C SER A 810 -6.18 14.74 -36.64
N LEU A 811 -5.05 14.99 -35.96
CA LEU A 811 -3.73 14.60 -36.44
C LEU A 811 -3.58 13.08 -36.51
N ILE A 812 -3.95 12.36 -35.45
CA ILE A 812 -3.82 10.90 -35.41
C ILE A 812 -4.75 10.24 -36.43
N CYS A 813 -6.00 10.72 -36.52
CA CYS A 813 -6.95 10.32 -37.56
C CYS A 813 -6.37 10.55 -38.97
N GLY A 814 -5.73 11.71 -39.19
CA GLY A 814 -5.04 12.03 -40.44
C GLY A 814 -3.96 11.01 -40.81
N PHE A 815 -3.13 10.60 -39.85
CA PHE A 815 -2.11 9.56 -40.11
C PHE A 815 -2.71 8.21 -40.47
N LEU A 816 -3.76 7.76 -39.76
CA LEU A 816 -4.47 6.51 -40.08
C LEU A 816 -5.06 6.55 -41.49
N LEU A 817 -5.72 7.65 -41.85
CA LEU A 817 -6.30 7.82 -43.18
C LEU A 817 -5.24 7.94 -44.28
N HIS A 818 -4.07 8.50 -43.99
CA HIS A 818 -2.94 8.48 -44.92
C HIS A 818 -2.37 7.08 -45.14
N ILE A 819 -2.40 6.19 -44.13
CA ILE A 819 -2.05 4.78 -44.33
C ILE A 819 -3.03 4.11 -45.30
N CYS A 820 -4.34 4.33 -45.12
CA CYS A 820 -5.36 3.85 -46.07
C CYS A 820 -5.14 4.38 -47.49
N CYS A 821 -4.81 5.68 -47.61
CA CYS A 821 -4.48 6.31 -48.87
C CYS A 821 -3.28 5.63 -49.56
N GLN A 822 -2.22 5.33 -48.81
CA GLN A 822 -1.03 4.70 -49.35
C GLN A 822 -1.26 3.22 -49.75
N LEU A 823 -2.12 2.50 -49.02
CA LEU A 823 -2.55 1.17 -49.42
C LEU A 823 -3.35 1.20 -50.73
N GLU A 824 -4.25 2.17 -50.92
CA GLU A 824 -5.00 2.34 -52.18
C GLU A 824 -4.10 2.75 -53.36
N ILE A 825 -3.06 3.56 -53.10
CA ILE A 825 -2.02 3.87 -54.11
C ILE A 825 -1.20 2.61 -54.47
N LEU A 826 -0.85 1.79 -53.47
CA LEU A 826 -0.14 0.53 -53.71
C LEU A 826 -0.98 -0.43 -54.56
N GLU A 827 -2.28 -0.59 -54.27
CA GLU A 827 -3.20 -1.39 -55.08
C GLU A 827 -3.22 -0.94 -56.53
N TYR A 828 -3.31 0.38 -56.77
CA TYR A 828 -3.23 0.94 -58.11
C TYR A 828 -1.91 0.58 -58.82
N ARG A 829 -0.76 0.74 -58.14
CA ARG A 829 0.56 0.40 -58.71
C ARG A 829 0.69 -1.09 -59.03
N LEU A 830 0.14 -1.96 -58.17
CA LEU A 830 0.14 -3.42 -58.38
C LEU A 830 -0.59 -3.82 -59.67
N THR A 831 -1.68 -3.15 -60.04
CA THR A 831 -2.40 -3.45 -61.30
C THR A 831 -1.55 -3.25 -62.56
N LYS A 832 -0.47 -2.45 -62.48
CA LYS A 832 0.40 -2.12 -63.62
C LYS A 832 1.60 -3.06 -63.79
N ILE A 833 1.81 -4.02 -62.87
CA ILE A 833 2.94 -4.97 -62.94
C ILE A 833 2.96 -5.77 -64.24
N SER A 834 1.80 -5.96 -64.89
CA SER A 834 1.70 -6.67 -66.18
C SER A 834 2.42 -5.99 -67.35
N ARG A 835 2.85 -4.71 -67.22
CA ARG A 835 3.42 -3.92 -68.32
C ARG A 835 4.92 -3.64 -68.21
N ASP A 836 5.52 -3.73 -67.02
CA ASP A 836 6.90 -3.27 -66.79
C ASP A 836 7.59 -4.08 -65.68
N HIS A 837 8.77 -4.65 -65.96
CA HIS A 837 9.41 -5.64 -65.08
C HIS A 837 10.05 -5.03 -63.81
N ASP A 838 10.45 -3.76 -63.84
CA ASP A 838 11.12 -3.08 -62.72
C ASP A 838 10.15 -2.56 -61.64
N VAL A 839 8.84 -2.60 -61.89
CA VAL A 839 7.81 -1.99 -61.02
C VAL A 839 7.48 -2.84 -59.78
N LEU A 840 7.70 -4.16 -59.83
CA LEU A 840 7.40 -5.03 -58.68
C LEU A 840 8.32 -4.76 -57.49
N GLY A 841 9.60 -4.48 -57.74
CA GLY A 841 10.56 -4.12 -56.70
C GLY A 841 10.15 -2.85 -55.95
N ASP A 842 9.71 -1.83 -56.70
CA ASP A 842 9.20 -0.57 -56.15
C ASP A 842 7.90 -0.77 -55.35
N CYS A 843 6.99 -1.64 -55.81
CA CYS A 843 5.77 -1.98 -55.08
C CYS A 843 6.08 -2.71 -53.76
N VAL A 844 7.01 -3.67 -53.76
CA VAL A 844 7.45 -4.37 -52.54
C VAL A 844 8.11 -3.40 -51.57
N TYR A 845 8.95 -2.49 -52.07
CA TYR A 845 9.58 -1.45 -51.27
C TYR A 845 8.54 -0.50 -50.67
N HIS A 846 7.58 -0.03 -51.47
CA HIS A 846 6.47 0.83 -51.01
C HIS A 846 5.62 0.15 -49.95
N HIS A 847 5.24 -1.11 -50.16
CA HIS A 847 4.50 -1.92 -49.20
C HIS A 847 5.23 -2.07 -47.86
N ASN A 848 6.53 -2.38 -47.89
CA ASN A 848 7.34 -2.47 -46.68
C ASN A 848 7.42 -1.12 -45.96
N ARG A 849 7.60 -0.02 -46.71
CA ARG A 849 7.59 1.34 -46.15
C ARG A 849 6.25 1.70 -45.51
N ILE A 850 5.11 1.33 -46.10
CA ILE A 850 3.77 1.52 -45.49
C ILE A 850 3.70 0.79 -44.14
N PHE A 851 4.18 -0.45 -44.06
CA PHE A 851 4.19 -1.21 -42.81
C PHE A 851 5.10 -0.59 -41.75
N THR A 852 6.32 -0.17 -42.12
CA THR A 852 7.23 0.53 -41.21
C THR A 852 6.60 1.83 -40.72
N TYR A 853 5.99 2.60 -41.62
CA TYR A 853 5.31 3.84 -41.29
C TYR A 853 4.14 3.61 -40.31
N ALA A 854 3.28 2.61 -40.58
CA ALA A 854 2.18 2.26 -39.69
C ALA A 854 2.68 1.81 -38.30
N TYR A 855 3.77 1.05 -38.24
CA TYR A 855 4.39 0.66 -36.99
C TYR A 855 4.97 1.87 -36.22
N GLU A 856 5.63 2.80 -36.90
CA GLU A 856 6.14 4.04 -36.31
C GLU A 856 5.01 4.90 -35.72
N VAL A 857 3.92 5.09 -36.47
CA VAL A 857 2.72 5.82 -36.02
C VAL A 857 2.08 5.11 -34.82
N ASN A 858 1.89 3.79 -34.88
CA ASN A 858 1.30 3.02 -33.78
C ASN A 858 2.16 3.10 -32.52
N ASN A 859 3.47 2.88 -32.62
CA ASN A 859 4.37 2.94 -31.47
C ASN A 859 4.43 4.34 -30.84
N MET A 860 4.32 5.39 -31.65
CA MET A 860 4.31 6.77 -31.17
C MET A 860 3.02 7.10 -30.41
N PHE A 861 1.84 6.71 -30.92
CA PHE A 861 0.55 7.11 -30.36
C PHE A 861 -0.14 6.06 -29.47
N ALA A 862 0.31 4.81 -29.45
CA ALA A 862 -0.36 3.71 -28.73
C ALA A 862 -0.57 3.99 -27.23
N LYS A 863 0.37 4.69 -26.58
CA LYS A 863 0.26 5.05 -25.16
C LYS A 863 -0.76 6.17 -24.93
N ILE A 864 -0.78 7.18 -25.80
CA ILE A 864 -1.74 8.29 -25.73
C ILE A 864 -3.16 7.80 -25.94
N ILE A 865 -3.35 6.92 -26.93
CA ILE A 865 -4.66 6.34 -27.23
C ILE A 865 -5.13 5.47 -26.04
N ALA A 866 -4.24 4.72 -25.40
CA ALA A 866 -4.58 3.93 -24.20
C ALA A 866 -5.04 4.80 -23.02
N ILE A 867 -4.28 5.86 -22.71
CA ILE A 867 -4.64 6.81 -21.66
C ILE A 867 -5.96 7.50 -21.99
N GLN A 868 -6.16 7.90 -23.26
CA GLN A 868 -7.40 8.49 -23.70
C GLN A 868 -8.59 7.56 -23.50
N PHE A 869 -8.47 6.28 -23.89
CA PHE A 869 -9.56 5.31 -23.73
C PHE A 869 -9.91 5.14 -22.25
N ALA A 870 -8.91 4.94 -21.39
CA ALA A 870 -9.12 4.77 -19.95
C ALA A 870 -9.81 5.99 -19.31
N VAL A 871 -9.36 7.21 -19.64
CA VAL A 871 -9.96 8.43 -19.09
C VAL A 871 -11.36 8.69 -19.66
N SER A 872 -11.57 8.42 -20.95
CA SER A 872 -12.87 8.61 -21.59
C SER A 872 -13.95 7.72 -20.98
N MET A 873 -13.60 6.47 -20.63
CA MET A 873 -14.53 5.58 -19.92
C MET A 873 -14.97 6.18 -18.59
N LEU A 874 -14.02 6.67 -17.79
CA LEU A 874 -14.32 7.27 -16.49
C LEU A 874 -15.18 8.53 -16.62
N VAL A 875 -14.87 9.38 -17.59
CA VAL A 875 -15.65 10.59 -17.85
C VAL A 875 -17.06 10.26 -18.32
N VAL A 876 -17.22 9.29 -19.25
CA VAL A 876 -18.54 8.86 -19.73
C VAL A 876 -19.37 8.31 -18.56
N CYS A 877 -18.81 7.45 -17.72
CA CYS A 877 -19.51 6.92 -16.54
C CYS A 877 -19.92 8.03 -15.56
N SER A 878 -19.03 8.99 -15.26
CA SER A 878 -19.34 10.13 -14.40
C SER A 878 -20.42 11.04 -14.98
N ASN A 879 -20.39 11.30 -16.29
CA ASN A 879 -21.39 12.14 -16.95
C ASN A 879 -22.76 11.45 -17.04
N LEU A 880 -22.80 10.15 -17.34
CA LEU A 880 -24.04 9.38 -17.38
C LEU A 880 -24.70 9.33 -16.00
N TYR A 881 -23.91 9.16 -14.95
CA TYR A 881 -24.39 9.29 -13.57
C TYR A 881 -24.99 10.68 -13.30
N ARG A 882 -24.32 11.75 -13.72
CA ARG A 882 -24.84 13.12 -13.56
C ARG A 882 -26.12 13.35 -14.35
N ILE A 883 -26.22 12.82 -15.57
CA ILE A 883 -27.44 12.89 -16.39
C ILE A 883 -28.59 12.15 -15.70
N ALA A 884 -28.32 10.98 -15.10
CA ALA A 884 -29.33 10.19 -14.40
C ALA A 884 -29.86 10.86 -13.11
N MET A 885 -29.02 11.65 -12.43
CA MET A 885 -29.38 12.37 -11.20
C MET A 885 -29.87 13.80 -11.44
N ALA A 886 -29.76 14.32 -12.67
CA ALA A 886 -30.13 15.70 -12.97
C ALA A 886 -31.64 15.84 -13.13
N GLU A 887 -32.24 16.78 -12.39
CA GLU A 887 -33.66 17.13 -12.50
C GLU A 887 -33.93 18.28 -13.49
N ASP A 888 -32.90 19.09 -13.80
CA ASP A 888 -33.00 20.30 -14.62
C ASP A 888 -32.47 20.12 -16.06
N TYR A 889 -33.24 20.55 -17.06
CA TYR A 889 -32.80 20.53 -18.47
C TYR A 889 -31.54 21.34 -18.74
N MET A 890 -31.32 22.43 -17.97
CA MET A 890 -30.16 23.30 -18.13
C MET A 890 -28.84 22.61 -17.77
N SER A 891 -28.85 21.59 -16.90
CA SER A 891 -27.65 20.79 -16.57
C SER A 891 -27.51 19.56 -17.46
N ILE A 892 -28.61 18.97 -17.94
CA ILE A 892 -28.61 17.78 -18.81
C ILE A 892 -28.02 18.08 -20.20
N VAL A 893 -28.42 19.19 -20.83
CA VAL A 893 -28.05 19.49 -22.23
C VAL A 893 -26.53 19.60 -22.44
N PRO A 894 -25.76 20.33 -21.60
CA PRO A 894 -24.30 20.38 -21.72
C PRO A 894 -23.64 19.01 -21.52
N LEU A 895 -24.14 18.22 -20.55
CA LEU A 895 -23.61 16.89 -20.26
C LEU A 895 -23.85 15.92 -21.41
N MET A 896 -24.99 16.01 -22.11
CA MET A 896 -25.26 15.18 -23.29
C MET A 896 -24.31 15.51 -24.45
N PHE A 897 -24.13 16.80 -24.77
CA PHE A 897 -23.18 17.21 -25.82
C PHE A 897 -21.76 16.79 -25.51
N TYR A 898 -21.34 16.98 -24.25
CA TYR A 898 -20.01 16.61 -23.81
C TYR A 898 -19.78 15.08 -23.84
N THR A 899 -20.77 14.28 -23.40
CA THR A 899 -20.71 12.81 -23.49
C THR A 899 -20.63 12.34 -24.93
N SER A 900 -21.42 12.93 -25.83
CA SER A 900 -21.38 12.60 -27.26
C SER A 900 -20.06 13.01 -27.92
N ALA A 901 -19.44 14.12 -27.51
CA ALA A 901 -18.10 14.51 -27.96
C ALA A 901 -17.02 13.48 -27.55
N ILE A 902 -17.09 12.96 -26.32
CA ILE A 902 -16.12 11.97 -25.83
C ILE A 902 -16.34 10.60 -26.48
N LEU A 903 -17.58 10.16 -26.66
CA LEU A 903 -17.87 8.94 -27.40
C LEU A 903 -17.41 9.03 -28.86
N ALA A 904 -17.61 10.18 -29.50
CA ALA A 904 -17.11 10.43 -30.86
C ALA A 904 -15.58 10.33 -30.94
N GLN A 905 -14.87 10.73 -29.89
CA GLN A 905 -13.41 10.60 -29.81
C GLN A 905 -12.95 9.14 -29.86
N ILE A 906 -13.53 8.28 -29.04
CA ILE A 906 -13.22 6.83 -29.04
C ILE A 906 -13.62 6.21 -30.37
N PHE A 907 -14.80 6.58 -30.89
CA PHE A 907 -15.32 6.08 -32.14
C PHE A 907 -14.38 6.35 -33.32
N ILE A 908 -13.86 7.58 -33.44
CA ILE A 908 -12.94 7.99 -34.51
C ILE A 908 -11.72 7.07 -34.55
N TYR A 909 -11.13 6.77 -33.40
CA TYR A 909 -9.97 5.86 -33.31
C TYR A 909 -10.30 4.44 -33.77
N CYS A 910 -11.38 3.87 -33.26
CA CYS A 910 -11.78 2.51 -33.58
C CYS A 910 -12.22 2.37 -35.04
N TRP A 911 -12.91 3.38 -35.58
CA TRP A 911 -13.35 3.41 -36.97
C TRP A 911 -12.16 3.42 -37.92
N PHE A 912 -11.24 4.39 -37.79
CA PHE A 912 -10.11 4.49 -38.70
C PHE A 912 -9.07 3.40 -38.49
N GLY A 913 -8.90 2.90 -37.28
CA GLY A 913 -8.10 1.69 -37.02
C GLY A 913 -8.66 0.46 -37.74
N ASN A 914 -9.98 0.29 -37.73
CA ASN A 914 -10.66 -0.77 -38.47
C ASN A 914 -10.51 -0.62 -39.99
N GLU A 915 -10.66 0.60 -40.52
CA GLU A 915 -10.46 0.87 -41.95
C GLU A 915 -9.03 0.52 -42.41
N VAL A 916 -8.00 0.88 -41.63
CA VAL A 916 -6.61 0.50 -41.93
C VAL A 916 -6.45 -1.02 -41.97
N LYS A 917 -7.03 -1.72 -40.99
CA LYS A 917 -7.02 -3.19 -40.95
C LYS A 917 -7.67 -3.78 -42.21
N LEU A 918 -8.89 -3.37 -42.53
CA LEU A 918 -9.64 -3.87 -43.68
C LEU A 918 -8.92 -3.59 -45.00
N LYS A 919 -8.43 -2.37 -45.19
CA LYS A 919 -7.65 -2.00 -46.39
C LYS A 919 -6.36 -2.79 -46.51
N SER A 920 -5.67 -3.08 -45.40
CA SER A 920 -4.44 -3.87 -45.44
C SER A 920 -4.68 -5.33 -45.87
N LEU A 921 -5.81 -5.92 -45.49
CA LEU A 921 -6.22 -7.26 -45.93
C LEU A 921 -6.65 -7.26 -47.41
N HIS A 922 -7.32 -6.18 -47.84
CA HIS A 922 -7.82 -6.04 -49.20
C HIS A 922 -6.71 -6.07 -50.26
N VAL A 923 -5.49 -5.63 -49.93
CA VAL A 923 -4.33 -5.72 -50.84
C VAL A 923 -4.10 -7.15 -51.33
N MET A 924 -4.34 -8.16 -50.48
CA MET A 924 -4.22 -9.58 -50.88
C MET A 924 -5.22 -9.93 -51.99
N ASN A 925 -6.47 -9.50 -51.85
CA ASN A 925 -7.53 -9.76 -52.83
C ASN A 925 -7.19 -9.05 -54.15
N SER A 926 -6.73 -7.80 -54.07
CA SER A 926 -6.26 -7.03 -55.23
C SER A 926 -5.12 -7.74 -55.98
N ILE A 927 -4.18 -8.39 -55.28
CA ILE A 927 -3.11 -9.20 -55.90
C ILE A 927 -3.68 -10.49 -56.51
N TYR A 928 -4.64 -11.13 -55.85
CA TYR A 928 -5.25 -12.37 -56.33
C TYR A 928 -6.07 -12.17 -57.62
N GLU A 929 -6.78 -11.05 -57.72
CA GLU A 929 -7.60 -10.67 -58.89
C GLU A 929 -6.78 -10.23 -60.11
N MET A 930 -5.50 -9.93 -59.92
CA MET A 930 -4.58 -9.64 -61.02
C MET A 930 -4.36 -10.87 -61.91
N ALA A 931 -4.04 -10.65 -63.19
CA ALA A 931 -3.53 -11.69 -64.09
C ALA A 931 -2.11 -12.18 -63.73
N TRP A 932 -1.84 -12.41 -62.45
CA TRP A 932 -0.53 -12.81 -61.92
C TRP A 932 -0.01 -14.17 -62.43
N PRO A 933 -0.85 -15.15 -62.85
CA PRO A 933 -0.34 -16.38 -63.49
C PRO A 933 0.34 -16.13 -64.84
N ALA A 934 0.09 -14.98 -65.48
CA ALA A 934 0.76 -14.58 -66.72
C ALA A 934 2.14 -13.92 -66.50
N LEU A 935 2.54 -13.67 -65.25
CA LEU A 935 3.83 -13.05 -64.91
C LEU A 935 4.96 -14.08 -64.89
N SER A 936 6.22 -13.60 -64.93
CA SER A 936 7.40 -14.47 -64.80
C SER A 936 7.41 -15.23 -63.48
N ASN A 937 8.07 -16.39 -63.45
CA ASN A 937 8.12 -17.26 -62.26
C ASN A 937 8.73 -16.54 -61.03
N ASP A 938 9.68 -15.63 -61.24
CA ASP A 938 10.27 -14.84 -60.14
C ASP A 938 9.28 -13.80 -59.59
N ASN A 939 8.51 -13.15 -60.45
CA ASN A 939 7.46 -12.21 -60.05
C ASN A 939 6.30 -12.93 -59.34
N GLN A 940 5.92 -14.13 -59.79
CA GLN A 940 4.93 -14.96 -59.11
C GLN A 940 5.37 -15.33 -57.68
N LYS A 941 6.62 -15.77 -57.50
CA LYS A 941 7.17 -16.08 -56.17
C LYS A 941 7.22 -14.85 -55.26
N ALA A 942 7.63 -13.70 -55.78
CA ALA A 942 7.65 -12.46 -55.02
C ALA A 942 6.24 -12.01 -54.61
N LEU A 943 5.24 -12.10 -55.49
CA LEU A 943 3.85 -11.79 -55.16
C LEU A 943 3.26 -12.76 -54.13
N LEU A 944 3.59 -14.06 -54.19
CA LEU A 944 3.19 -15.02 -53.16
C LEU A 944 3.75 -14.65 -51.78
N LEU A 945 4.99 -14.11 -51.71
CA LEU A 945 5.55 -13.60 -50.46
C LEU A 945 4.80 -12.34 -49.96
N VAL A 946 4.43 -11.44 -50.87
CA VAL A 946 3.62 -10.25 -50.53
C VAL A 946 2.24 -10.67 -50.02
N MET A 947 1.55 -11.58 -50.72
CA MET A 947 0.25 -12.12 -50.31
C MET A 947 0.31 -12.80 -48.94
N LYS A 948 1.36 -13.60 -48.71
CA LYS A 948 1.60 -14.22 -47.40
C LYS A 948 1.86 -13.18 -46.32
N ARG A 949 2.49 -12.05 -46.63
CA ARG A 949 2.71 -10.95 -45.68
C ARG A 949 1.43 -10.15 -45.40
N THR A 950 0.57 -9.93 -46.39
CA THR A 950 -0.71 -9.22 -46.25
C THR A 950 -1.75 -10.01 -45.47
N MET A 951 -1.60 -11.33 -45.33
CA MET A 951 -2.41 -12.15 -44.41
C MET A 951 -2.24 -11.73 -42.94
N VAL A 952 -1.18 -11.00 -42.61
CA VAL A 952 -1.01 -10.36 -41.30
C VAL A 952 -1.36 -8.87 -41.44
N PRO A 953 -2.58 -8.45 -41.03
CA PRO A 953 -3.06 -7.09 -41.23
C PRO A 953 -2.23 -6.03 -40.50
N VAL A 954 -2.35 -4.79 -40.95
CA VAL A 954 -1.90 -3.62 -40.20
C VAL A 954 -2.96 -3.35 -39.12
N GLU A 955 -2.69 -3.82 -37.91
CA GLU A 955 -3.55 -3.57 -36.75
C GLU A 955 -2.91 -2.58 -35.79
N PHE A 956 -3.66 -1.53 -35.48
CA PHE A 956 -3.29 -0.58 -34.44
C PHE A 956 -3.78 -1.08 -33.08
N SER A 957 -2.97 -0.86 -32.05
CA SER A 957 -3.24 -1.36 -30.70
C SER A 957 -2.95 -0.28 -29.67
N SER A 958 -3.84 -0.08 -28.72
CA SER A 958 -3.57 0.76 -27.55
C SER A 958 -2.86 -0.07 -26.48
N ALA A 959 -1.71 0.41 -26.02
CA ALA A 959 -0.82 -0.25 -25.03
C ALA A 959 -0.50 -1.74 -25.29
N TYR A 960 -0.63 -2.24 -26.54
CA TYR A 960 -0.54 -3.66 -26.91
C TYR A 960 -1.62 -4.57 -26.27
N ILE A 961 -2.70 -3.97 -25.75
CA ILE A 961 -3.76 -4.67 -24.99
C ILE A 961 -5.09 -4.67 -25.76
N ILE A 962 -5.50 -3.52 -26.32
CA ILE A 962 -6.78 -3.39 -27.02
C ILE A 962 -6.51 -3.07 -28.50
N THR A 963 -7.04 -3.88 -29.40
CA THR A 963 -7.01 -3.61 -30.84
C THR A 963 -7.99 -2.49 -31.18
N MET A 964 -7.55 -1.49 -31.94
CA MET A 964 -8.40 -0.37 -32.38
C MET A 964 -9.31 -0.82 -33.53
N ASN A 965 -10.43 -1.46 -33.19
CA ASN A 965 -11.43 -1.93 -34.14
C ASN A 965 -12.85 -1.63 -33.64
N LEU A 966 -13.84 -1.81 -34.51
CA LEU A 966 -15.25 -1.56 -34.18
C LEU A 966 -15.77 -2.48 -33.09
N ASP A 967 -15.28 -3.72 -33.02
CA ASP A 967 -15.64 -4.67 -31.95
C ASP A 967 -15.24 -4.13 -30.57
N SER A 968 -14.04 -3.53 -30.45
CA SER A 968 -13.60 -2.87 -29.21
C SER A 968 -14.45 -1.65 -28.87
N PHE A 969 -14.93 -0.88 -29.86
CA PHE A 969 -15.84 0.24 -29.60
C PHE A 969 -17.22 -0.23 -29.12
N VAL A 970 -17.77 -1.28 -29.74
CA VAL A 970 -19.05 -1.87 -29.32
C VAL A 970 -18.94 -2.46 -27.92
N ALA A 971 -17.83 -3.14 -27.60
CA ALA A 971 -17.56 -3.63 -26.24
C ALA A 971 -17.47 -2.48 -25.21
N VAL A 972 -16.96 -1.32 -25.61
CA VAL A 972 -16.88 -0.10 -24.79
C VAL A 972 -18.25 0.58 -24.64
N GLY A 973 -19.09 0.60 -25.68
CA GLY A 973 -20.40 1.26 -25.67
C GLY A 973 -21.56 0.42 -25.10
N ILE A 974 -21.32 -0.86 -24.80
CA ILE A 974 -22.29 -1.75 -24.13
C ILE A 974 -22.16 -1.67 -22.59
N ILE A 975 -21.01 -1.17 -22.09
CA ILE A 975 -20.80 -0.82 -20.68
C ILE A 975 -21.40 0.57 -20.44
#